data_AF-A0A090C9F7-F1
#
_entry.id   AF-A0A090C9F7-F1
#
_cell.length_a   1.000
_cell.length_b   1.000
_cell.length_c   1.000
_cell.angle_alpha   90.00
_cell.angle_beta   90.00
_cell.angle_gamma   90.00
#
_symmetry.space_group_name_H-M   'P 1'
#
loop_
_entity.id
_entity.type
_entity.pdbx_description
1 polymer ?
#
loop_
_entity_poly.entity_id
_entity_poly.type
_entity_poly.pdbx_seq_one_letter_code
_entity_poly.pdbx_strand_id
1 'polypeptide(L)'
;MSHNEQIIAGSAKHPIVPQHYRYGTAGFRMKADLLEGVTYRVGLLAALRSRKLNSQAIGVMITASHNPAIDNGVKIVDPMGDMLEQEWERYATALVNAPSDKDLAKIYNALATDLKIDLEAPAKVIYGRDTRPSGHTLVTALADALDATNTEHVDYKILTTPQLHYLVRATNSEGTPASYGEVSEVGYYKKLAEAFVRTMKGKRIPQVLQVDCANGVGGPKLKEFLKHVPQDKVPFEVQVVNDDVLRPEVLNLDSGADYVKTKQRAPPIPKPQPGLRCCSLDGDADRLIYYWLDPETNVFVMLDGDRISSLAASFIGDLVESAGLRDELRIGVVQTAYANGASTHYITQHLKLPVICTPTGVKHLHHVAQGFDVGVYFEANGHGTVLFSPDAINAFKKTTPQSPAQKEALDTLAALTDLINQTVGDAISDMLLVEVILAHKNWNLRDWALTYQDLPNRLVRVEVANKDVFRTTDAERRLSHPEGCQAEIDQEVKKFKDARSFARASGTENAMRVYAEAATRSEANELAERVAGIRRGLSKAFGGVDDGEGFRTRGRASTEGVLTGGLRKARKEQVSTGSGHTLVWTTFDMSVHEGGFPRGFEMLAKAGWEGDGRDTGEEEHMWDFDDGEGAWRRIKKSNQMGFSPSDDEEDGMGSPVKQRLRGKSMGSLRGGDGRLEYDISFGQKRLAIPQTKLEDILRDGDKEVGEPATFLMSPFDLGASRREYFEGVDQAIGNKNSADFFGDLTCLVSRNELWG
;
A
#
# COMPACT_ATOMS: atom_id res chain seq x y z
N MET A 1 40.63 0.58 22.75
CA MET A 1 40.41 1.20 21.43
C MET A 1 39.45 2.35 21.62
N SER A 2 39.60 3.43 20.86
CA SER A 2 38.58 4.47 20.74
C SER A 2 37.36 3.95 19.97
N HIS A 3 36.19 4.57 20.15
CA HIS A 3 35.00 4.26 19.36
C HIS A 3 35.28 4.25 17.84
N ASN A 4 36.15 5.15 17.35
CA ASN A 4 36.55 5.20 15.94
C ASN A 4 37.33 3.95 15.48
N GLU A 5 38.26 3.46 16.30
CA GLU A 5 39.01 2.24 16.00
C GLU A 5 38.08 1.00 16.01
N GLN A 6 37.11 0.97 16.92
CA GLN A 6 36.11 -0.11 16.99
C GLN A 6 35.16 -0.09 15.77
N ILE A 7 34.66 1.09 15.37
CA ILE A 7 33.84 1.26 14.17
C ILE A 7 34.60 0.84 12.91
N ILE A 8 35.87 1.24 12.78
CA ILE A 8 36.71 0.85 11.63
C ILE A 8 36.96 -0.67 11.63
N ALA A 9 37.29 -1.27 12.77
CA ALA A 9 37.56 -2.70 12.87
C ALA A 9 36.30 -3.56 12.60
N GLY A 10 35.13 -3.16 13.13
CA GLY A 10 33.87 -3.84 12.84
C GLY A 10 33.41 -3.66 11.40
N SER A 11 33.57 -2.46 10.83
CA SER A 11 33.26 -2.23 9.40
C SER A 11 34.14 -3.07 8.47
N ALA A 12 35.42 -3.25 8.80
CA ALA A 12 36.33 -4.11 8.06
C ALA A 12 35.99 -5.62 8.17
N LYS A 13 35.33 -6.04 9.27
CA LYS A 13 34.77 -7.38 9.44
C LYS A 13 33.52 -7.62 8.58
N HIS A 14 32.76 -6.56 8.31
CA HIS A 14 31.52 -6.58 7.51
C HIS A 14 31.65 -5.68 6.26
N PRO A 15 32.45 -6.11 5.27
CA PRO A 15 32.71 -5.33 4.06
C PRO A 15 31.41 -5.07 3.30
N ILE A 16 31.32 -3.91 2.67
CA ILE A 16 30.18 -3.53 1.84
C ILE A 16 30.50 -3.74 0.35
N VAL A 17 29.53 -4.22 -0.40
CA VAL A 17 29.67 -4.42 -1.86
C VAL A 17 29.60 -3.06 -2.56
N PRO A 18 30.54 -2.69 -3.45
CA PRO A 18 30.52 -1.38 -4.11
C PRO A 18 29.31 -1.17 -5.03
N GLN A 19 28.28 -0.51 -4.53
CA GLN A 19 27.12 -0.02 -5.28
C GLN A 19 26.45 1.13 -4.52
N HIS A 20 25.50 1.83 -5.15
CA HIS A 20 24.72 2.87 -4.46
C HIS A 20 23.48 2.27 -3.78
N TYR A 21 23.46 2.33 -2.44
CA TYR A 21 22.34 1.89 -1.61
C TYR A 21 21.39 3.06 -1.29
N ARG A 22 20.11 2.78 -1.03
CA ARG A 22 19.13 3.80 -0.62
C ARG A 22 18.17 3.22 0.41
N TYR A 23 17.93 3.96 1.49
CA TYR A 23 16.88 3.62 2.45
C TYR A 23 15.52 3.86 1.79
N GLY A 24 14.70 2.82 1.67
CA GLY A 24 13.37 2.87 1.07
C GLY A 24 12.25 3.01 2.11
N THR A 25 11.00 2.96 1.67
CA THR A 25 9.80 3.06 2.53
C THR A 25 9.70 1.99 3.62
N ALA A 26 10.46 0.90 3.49
CA ALA A 26 10.52 -0.20 4.45
C ALA A 26 11.97 -0.59 4.78
N GLY A 27 12.87 0.41 4.85
CA GLY A 27 14.30 0.21 5.13
C GLY A 27 15.14 -0.14 3.91
N PHE A 28 16.32 -0.72 4.14
CA PHE A 28 17.11 -1.33 3.07
C PHE A 28 16.57 -2.72 2.79
N ARG A 29 16.31 -3.05 1.52
CA ARG A 29 15.79 -4.37 1.10
C ARG A 29 16.33 -4.76 -0.27
N MET A 30 16.91 -5.95 -0.37
CA MET A 30 17.58 -6.49 -1.56
C MET A 30 17.97 -7.96 -1.31
N LYS A 31 18.70 -8.57 -2.24
CA LYS A 31 19.32 -9.89 -2.03
C LYS A 31 20.16 -9.91 -0.75
N ALA A 32 20.10 -11.02 -0.02
CA ALA A 32 20.68 -11.11 1.32
C ALA A 32 22.22 -11.02 1.37
N ASP A 33 22.90 -11.41 0.29
CA ASP A 33 24.36 -11.35 0.10
C ASP A 33 24.91 -9.92 0.05
N LEU A 34 24.05 -8.91 -0.19
CA LEU A 34 24.44 -7.50 -0.27
C LEU A 34 24.23 -6.74 1.04
N LEU A 35 23.68 -7.39 2.09
CA LEU A 35 23.13 -6.71 3.28
C LEU A 35 24.01 -6.75 4.53
N GLU A 36 25.07 -7.56 4.60
CA GLU A 36 25.86 -7.70 5.84
C GLU A 36 26.50 -6.36 6.27
N GLY A 37 27.31 -5.76 5.39
CA GLY A 37 27.89 -4.44 5.64
C GLY A 37 26.85 -3.31 5.74
N VAL A 38 25.67 -3.47 5.13
CA VAL A 38 24.54 -2.52 5.28
C VAL A 38 23.99 -2.57 6.69
N THR A 39 23.73 -3.77 7.21
CA THR A 39 23.15 -3.98 8.55
C THR A 39 24.08 -3.51 9.66
N TYR A 40 25.40 -3.73 9.53
CA TYR A 40 26.40 -3.13 10.43
C TYR A 40 26.24 -1.59 10.51
N ARG A 41 26.19 -0.93 9.36
CA ARG A 41 26.07 0.54 9.27
C ARG A 41 24.70 1.06 9.75
N VAL A 42 23.65 0.24 9.68
CA VAL A 42 22.34 0.52 10.28
C VAL A 42 22.35 0.40 11.80
N GLY A 43 23.11 -0.54 12.37
CA GLY A 43 23.33 -0.64 13.83
C GLY A 43 23.94 0.63 14.42
N LEU A 44 24.96 1.19 13.74
CA LEU A 44 25.56 2.47 14.10
C LEU A 44 24.51 3.60 14.15
N LEU A 45 23.61 3.67 13.16
CA LEU A 45 22.55 4.68 13.15
C LEU A 45 21.52 4.45 14.28
N ALA A 46 21.14 3.21 14.57
CA ALA A 46 20.22 2.89 15.65
C ALA A 46 20.76 3.36 17.02
N ALA A 47 22.07 3.18 17.25
CA ALA A 47 22.75 3.72 18.44
C ALA A 47 22.70 5.26 18.50
N LEU A 48 22.98 5.96 17.39
CA LEU A 48 22.84 7.43 17.32
C LEU A 48 21.40 7.88 17.56
N ARG A 49 20.41 7.16 17.02
CA ARG A 49 18.97 7.48 17.18
C ARG A 49 18.53 7.34 18.62
N SER A 50 18.96 6.27 19.31
CA SER A 50 18.68 6.06 20.73
C SER A 50 19.25 7.21 21.59
N ARG A 51 20.54 7.54 21.39
CA ARG A 51 21.19 8.67 22.09
C ARG A 51 20.48 10.00 21.83
N LYS A 52 20.08 10.27 20.58
CA LYS A 52 19.35 11.49 20.21
C LYS A 52 18.02 11.60 20.96
N LEU A 53 17.34 10.49 21.16
CA LEU A 53 16.05 10.39 21.85
C LEU A 53 16.22 10.03 23.33
N ASN A 54 17.20 10.63 24.00
CA ASN A 54 17.45 10.51 25.44
C ASN A 54 17.57 9.06 25.94
N SER A 55 18.27 8.21 25.17
CA SER A 55 18.51 6.78 25.47
C SER A 55 17.27 5.89 25.40
N GLN A 56 16.17 6.35 24.79
CA GLN A 56 15.01 5.50 24.51
C GLN A 56 15.40 4.29 23.64
N ALA A 57 14.73 3.16 23.86
CA ALA A 57 14.97 1.94 23.11
C ALA A 57 14.53 2.10 21.64
N ILE A 58 15.43 1.78 20.72
CA ILE A 58 15.20 1.78 19.28
C ILE A 58 15.07 0.34 18.78
N GLY A 59 14.12 0.07 17.89
CA GLY A 59 13.97 -1.25 17.29
C GLY A 59 14.77 -1.41 16.01
N VAL A 60 15.28 -2.62 15.74
CA VAL A 60 15.77 -3.02 14.41
C VAL A 60 15.15 -4.37 14.01
N MET A 61 14.35 -4.38 12.95
CA MET A 61 13.75 -5.60 12.41
C MET A 61 14.50 -6.05 11.15
N ILE A 62 14.96 -7.30 11.16
CA ILE A 62 15.59 -7.93 9.99
C ILE A 62 14.57 -8.83 9.28
N THR A 63 14.06 -8.34 8.14
CA THR A 63 13.07 -9.04 7.31
C THR A 63 12.94 -8.39 5.93
N ALA A 64 12.50 -9.17 4.94
CA ALA A 64 11.96 -8.66 3.69
C ALA A 64 10.45 -8.92 3.48
N SER A 65 9.68 -9.27 4.52
CA SER A 65 8.21 -9.42 4.42
C SER A 65 7.82 -10.40 3.29
N HIS A 66 6.88 -10.04 2.42
CA HIS A 66 6.42 -10.75 1.21
C HIS A 66 7.49 -11.08 0.14
N ASN A 67 8.72 -10.56 0.22
CA ASN A 67 9.74 -10.85 -0.80
C ASN A 67 10.13 -12.35 -0.85
N PRO A 68 10.67 -12.86 -1.98
CA PRO A 68 11.23 -14.21 -2.08
C PRO A 68 12.32 -14.48 -1.03
N ALA A 69 12.49 -15.74 -0.63
CA ALA A 69 13.39 -16.17 0.45
C ALA A 69 14.88 -15.73 0.31
N ILE A 70 15.34 -15.49 -0.92
CA ILE A 70 16.73 -15.07 -1.23
C ILE A 70 17.01 -13.59 -0.87
N ASP A 71 15.97 -12.78 -0.71
CA ASP A 71 16.09 -11.41 -0.26
C ASP A 71 16.17 -11.36 1.27
N ASN A 72 16.65 -10.25 1.81
CA ASN A 72 16.36 -9.84 3.19
C ASN A 72 16.24 -8.32 3.26
N GLY A 73 16.11 -7.76 4.45
CA GLY A 73 16.09 -6.33 4.66
C GLY A 73 16.31 -5.97 6.12
N VAL A 74 16.49 -4.68 6.37
CA VAL A 74 16.67 -4.13 7.71
C VAL A 74 15.96 -2.77 7.81
N LYS A 75 15.09 -2.62 8.82
CA LYS A 75 14.28 -1.41 9.08
C LYS A 75 14.41 -1.00 10.56
N ILE A 76 14.53 0.30 10.81
CA ILE A 76 14.55 0.88 12.17
C ILE A 76 13.13 1.26 12.61
N VAL A 77 12.85 1.05 13.89
CA VAL A 77 11.60 1.37 14.60
C VAL A 77 11.89 2.41 15.68
N ASP A 78 11.15 3.51 15.69
CA ASP A 78 11.30 4.60 16.65
C ASP A 78 10.56 4.32 17.99
N PRO A 79 10.80 5.08 19.07
CA PRO A 79 10.45 4.67 20.44
C PRO A 79 8.98 4.34 20.71
N MET A 80 8.04 4.96 19.98
CA MET A 80 6.60 4.69 20.12
C MET A 80 6.13 3.49 19.29
N GLY A 81 7.04 2.76 18.64
CA GLY A 81 6.74 1.65 17.75
C GLY A 81 6.47 2.09 16.30
N ASP A 82 6.74 3.34 15.97
CA ASP A 82 6.56 3.92 14.63
C ASP A 82 7.73 3.56 13.70
N MET A 83 7.57 3.79 12.40
CA MET A 83 8.68 3.72 11.46
C MET A 83 9.67 4.88 11.70
N LEU A 84 10.97 4.65 11.46
CA LEU A 84 12.01 5.69 11.52
C LEU A 84 11.58 7.02 10.87
N GLU A 85 11.76 8.11 11.60
CA GLU A 85 11.55 9.49 11.13
C GLU A 85 12.18 9.75 9.76
N GLN A 86 11.41 10.35 8.84
CA GLN A 86 11.80 10.46 7.42
C GLN A 86 13.12 11.22 7.19
N GLU A 87 13.42 12.24 8.00
CA GLU A 87 14.68 12.99 7.91
C GLU A 87 15.91 12.13 8.25
N TRP A 88 15.75 11.00 8.95
CA TRP A 88 16.82 10.07 9.28
C TRP A 88 17.12 9.04 8.19
N GLU A 89 16.24 8.85 7.21
CA GLU A 89 16.46 7.98 6.04
C GLU A 89 17.71 8.42 5.23
N ARG A 90 18.01 9.73 5.22
CA ARG A 90 19.20 10.28 4.56
C ARG A 90 20.49 9.97 5.33
N TYR A 91 20.45 9.93 6.66
CA TYR A 91 21.62 9.59 7.48
C TYR A 91 21.94 8.09 7.37
N ALA A 92 20.91 7.24 7.32
CA ALA A 92 21.07 5.82 6.98
C ALA A 92 21.73 5.65 5.61
N THR A 93 21.25 6.38 4.61
CA THR A 93 21.79 6.36 3.26
C THR A 93 23.24 6.89 3.22
N ALA A 94 23.58 7.93 3.98
CA ALA A 94 24.93 8.49 4.05
C ALA A 94 25.94 7.53 4.70
N LEU A 95 25.59 6.91 5.84
CA LEU A 95 26.43 5.91 6.51
C LEU A 95 26.65 4.68 5.63
N VAL A 96 25.59 4.17 4.99
CA VAL A 96 25.70 2.98 4.14
C VAL A 96 26.58 3.24 2.91
N ASN A 97 26.51 4.42 2.28
CA ASN A 97 27.34 4.76 1.12
C ASN A 97 28.71 5.38 1.49
N ALA A 98 29.21 5.17 2.71
CA ALA A 98 30.53 5.67 3.11
C ALA A 98 31.66 5.05 2.23
N PRO A 99 32.54 5.87 1.58
CA PRO A 99 33.54 5.36 0.63
C PRO A 99 34.62 4.44 1.21
N SER A 100 34.88 4.51 2.52
CA SER A 100 35.84 3.68 3.24
C SER A 100 35.46 3.54 4.71
N ASP A 101 36.03 2.56 5.42
CA ASP A 101 35.78 2.38 6.86
C ASP A 101 36.21 3.60 7.69
N LYS A 102 37.27 4.29 7.25
CA LYS A 102 37.73 5.54 7.86
C LYS A 102 36.74 6.68 7.64
N ASP A 103 36.13 6.75 6.45
CA ASP A 103 35.13 7.77 6.14
C ASP A 103 33.79 7.46 6.81
N LEU A 104 33.43 6.18 7.02
CA LEU A 104 32.30 5.79 7.85
C LEU A 104 32.42 6.35 9.27
N ALA A 105 33.58 6.16 9.91
CA ALA A 105 33.84 6.73 11.23
C ALA A 105 33.79 8.27 11.22
N LYS A 106 34.32 8.95 10.19
CA LYS A 106 34.18 10.41 10.07
C LYS A 106 32.71 10.85 9.96
N ILE A 107 31.93 10.19 9.10
CA ILE A 107 30.49 10.49 8.89
C ILE A 107 29.72 10.27 10.19
N TYR A 108 30.01 9.19 10.93
CA TYR A 108 29.41 8.91 12.24
C TYR A 108 29.63 10.06 13.24
N ASN A 109 30.87 10.53 13.38
CA ASN A 109 31.20 11.66 14.28
C ASN A 109 30.63 13.00 13.78
N ALA A 110 30.61 13.23 12.47
CA ALA A 110 29.99 14.42 11.88
C ALA A 110 28.48 14.46 12.19
N LEU A 111 27.76 13.36 11.95
CA LEU A 111 26.35 13.22 12.31
C LEU A 111 26.12 13.44 13.81
N ALA A 112 26.97 12.88 14.68
CA ALA A 112 26.87 13.11 16.12
C ALA A 112 27.04 14.60 16.49
N THR A 113 28.01 15.28 15.87
CA THR A 113 28.25 16.71 16.08
C THR A 113 27.09 17.58 15.57
N ASP A 114 26.70 17.39 14.31
CA ASP A 114 25.66 18.17 13.62
C ASP A 114 24.29 18.02 14.29
N LEU A 115 23.96 16.80 14.72
CA LEU A 115 22.70 16.48 15.40
C LEU A 115 22.76 16.74 16.91
N LYS A 116 23.90 17.19 17.45
CA LYS A 116 24.13 17.44 18.89
C LYS A 116 23.79 16.21 19.74
N ILE A 117 24.43 15.08 19.40
CA ILE A 117 24.30 13.79 20.07
C ILE A 117 25.55 13.59 20.92
N ASP A 118 25.36 13.41 22.22
CA ASP A 118 26.42 12.94 23.12
C ASP A 118 26.68 11.45 22.83
N LEU A 119 27.92 11.11 22.45
CA LEU A 119 28.33 9.73 22.17
C LEU A 119 28.60 8.91 23.44
N GLU A 120 28.87 9.57 24.57
CA GLU A 120 29.08 8.92 25.86
C GLU A 120 27.74 8.67 26.59
N ALA A 121 26.65 9.28 26.13
CA ALA A 121 25.31 8.97 26.61
C ALA A 121 24.95 7.50 26.32
N PRO A 122 24.21 6.83 27.23
CA PRO A 122 23.77 5.47 27.02
C PRO A 122 22.85 5.36 25.79
N ALA A 123 22.83 4.17 25.21
CA ALA A 123 22.03 3.84 24.05
C ALA A 123 21.42 2.45 24.27
N LYS A 124 20.20 2.24 23.80
CA LYS A 124 19.49 0.95 23.88
C LYS A 124 18.88 0.58 22.54
N VAL A 125 19.20 -0.62 22.05
CA VAL A 125 18.67 -1.15 20.79
C VAL A 125 18.10 -2.56 21.00
N ILE A 126 16.84 -2.74 20.64
CA ILE A 126 16.14 -4.03 20.69
C ILE A 126 15.98 -4.54 19.26
N TYR A 127 16.25 -5.82 19.02
CA TYR A 127 16.16 -6.35 17.67
C TYR A 127 15.63 -7.78 17.59
N GLY A 128 15.17 -8.13 16.39
CA GLY A 128 14.63 -9.43 16.06
C GLY A 128 14.59 -9.62 14.54
N ARG A 129 14.24 -10.83 14.11
CA ARG A 129 14.22 -11.21 12.70
C ARG A 129 13.11 -12.19 12.36
N ASP A 130 12.84 -12.30 11.06
CA ASP A 130 12.01 -13.37 10.51
C ASP A 130 12.81 -14.70 10.37
N THR A 131 12.20 -15.68 9.71
CA THR A 131 12.73 -17.03 9.50
C THR A 131 13.78 -17.15 8.39
N ARG A 132 14.18 -16.05 7.73
CA ARG A 132 15.17 -16.10 6.63
C ARG A 132 16.53 -16.60 7.12
N PRO A 133 17.20 -17.51 6.38
CA PRO A 133 18.49 -18.10 6.81
C PRO A 133 19.58 -17.06 7.08
N SER A 134 19.67 -16.06 6.18
CA SER A 134 20.62 -14.95 6.26
C SER A 134 20.45 -14.07 7.50
N GLY A 135 19.29 -14.10 8.15
CA GLY A 135 19.03 -13.30 9.34
C GLY A 135 20.00 -13.58 10.50
N HIS A 136 20.60 -14.78 10.58
CA HIS A 136 21.66 -15.07 11.56
C HIS A 136 22.89 -14.16 11.34
N THR A 137 23.42 -14.12 10.12
CA THR A 137 24.58 -13.29 9.75
C THR A 137 24.28 -11.80 9.93
N LEU A 138 23.09 -11.36 9.51
CA LEU A 138 22.68 -9.96 9.67
C LEU A 138 22.53 -9.56 11.13
N VAL A 139 22.02 -10.43 12.00
CA VAL A 139 22.00 -10.21 13.46
C VAL A 139 23.43 -10.11 14.03
N THR A 140 24.37 -10.93 13.57
CA THR A 140 25.77 -10.83 14.00
C THR A 140 26.37 -9.47 13.62
N ALA A 141 26.23 -9.05 12.36
CA ALA A 141 26.70 -7.74 11.90
C ALA A 141 26.03 -6.56 12.62
N LEU A 142 24.75 -6.69 13.01
CA LEU A 142 24.06 -5.71 13.85
C LEU A 142 24.69 -5.63 15.25
N ALA A 143 24.88 -6.77 15.92
CA ALA A 143 25.47 -6.82 17.25
C ALA A 143 26.90 -6.27 17.29
N ASP A 144 27.75 -6.65 16.32
CA ASP A 144 29.12 -6.13 16.17
C ASP A 144 29.16 -4.59 16.04
N ALA A 145 28.13 -3.97 15.45
CA ALA A 145 28.02 -2.51 15.36
C ALA A 145 27.64 -1.87 16.70
N LEU A 146 26.71 -2.48 17.42
CA LEU A 146 26.21 -1.98 18.72
C LEU A 146 27.29 -2.14 19.81
N ASP A 147 28.04 -3.24 19.78
CA ASP A 147 29.22 -3.46 20.63
C ASP A 147 30.32 -2.43 20.34
N ALA A 148 30.57 -2.13 19.05
CA ALA A 148 31.54 -1.11 18.63
C ALA A 148 31.14 0.32 19.05
N THR A 149 29.88 0.56 19.40
CA THR A 149 29.38 1.85 19.91
C THR A 149 28.92 1.79 21.37
N ASN A 150 29.36 0.79 22.14
CA ASN A 150 29.05 0.59 23.56
C ASN A 150 27.56 0.78 23.89
N THR A 151 26.70 0.13 23.10
CA THR A 151 25.24 0.28 23.14
C THR A 151 24.62 -0.94 23.83
N GLU A 152 23.72 -0.74 24.79
CA GLU A 152 22.94 -1.83 25.38
C GLU A 152 22.07 -2.45 24.30
N HIS A 153 22.08 -3.77 24.16
CA HIS A 153 21.23 -4.42 23.16
C HIS A 153 20.63 -5.75 23.59
N VAL A 154 19.48 -6.07 23.01
CA VAL A 154 18.68 -7.27 23.33
C VAL A 154 18.17 -7.93 22.05
N ASP A 155 18.61 -9.18 21.84
CA ASP A 155 18.19 -10.04 20.74
C ASP A 155 16.99 -10.90 21.15
N TYR A 156 15.79 -10.53 20.68
CA TYR A 156 14.56 -11.31 20.86
C TYR A 156 14.41 -12.45 19.84
N LYS A 157 15.46 -12.74 19.06
CA LYS A 157 15.55 -13.89 18.14
C LYS A 157 14.51 -13.80 17.01
N ILE A 158 13.55 -14.72 17.00
CA ILE A 158 12.55 -14.87 15.93
C ILE A 158 11.27 -14.16 16.39
N LEU A 159 10.83 -13.14 15.66
CA LEU A 159 9.62 -12.36 15.95
C LEU A 159 8.83 -12.09 14.66
N THR A 160 7.53 -11.85 14.77
CA THR A 160 6.82 -11.10 13.71
C THR A 160 7.27 -9.63 13.72
N THR A 161 7.09 -8.90 12.61
CA THR A 161 7.31 -7.45 12.60
C THR A 161 6.52 -6.74 13.71
N PRO A 162 5.20 -6.97 13.86
CA PRO A 162 4.40 -6.35 14.92
C PRO A 162 4.87 -6.63 16.34
N GLN A 163 5.41 -7.82 16.61
CA GLN A 163 5.95 -8.17 17.92
C GLN A 163 7.16 -7.31 18.30
N LEU A 164 8.05 -7.00 17.35
CA LEU A 164 9.17 -6.08 17.64
C LEU A 164 8.65 -4.67 17.94
N HIS A 165 7.72 -4.16 17.11
CA HIS A 165 7.14 -2.83 17.31
C HIS A 165 6.40 -2.72 18.67
N TYR A 166 5.72 -3.79 19.09
CA TYR A 166 5.14 -3.92 20.42
C TYR A 166 6.21 -3.83 21.53
N LEU A 167 7.29 -4.60 21.42
CA LEU A 167 8.36 -4.65 22.44
C LEU A 167 9.07 -3.29 22.59
N VAL A 168 9.31 -2.58 21.50
CA VAL A 168 9.89 -1.22 21.51
C VAL A 168 8.98 -0.26 22.28
N ARG A 169 7.69 -0.16 21.91
CA ARG A 169 6.75 0.72 22.61
C ARG A 169 6.54 0.31 24.07
N ALA A 170 6.43 -0.99 24.35
CA ALA A 170 6.30 -1.50 25.71
C ALA A 170 7.50 -1.09 26.57
N THR A 171 8.74 -1.31 26.08
CA THR A 171 9.97 -0.90 26.78
C THR A 171 10.00 0.59 27.09
N ASN A 172 9.62 1.44 26.13
CA ASN A 172 9.66 2.90 26.30
C ASN A 172 8.49 3.50 27.10
N SER A 173 7.46 2.70 27.40
CA SER A 173 6.28 3.12 28.16
C SER A 173 6.10 2.38 29.49
N GLU A 174 6.93 1.38 29.79
CA GLU A 174 6.91 0.61 31.03
C GLU A 174 7.00 1.53 32.26
N GLY A 175 6.19 1.24 33.28
CA GLY A 175 6.10 2.06 34.50
C GLY A 175 5.41 3.42 34.34
N THR A 176 5.05 3.85 33.12
CA THR A 176 4.35 5.12 32.88
C THR A 176 2.82 4.93 32.84
N PRO A 177 2.01 6.01 33.00
CA PRO A 177 0.57 5.97 32.75
C PRO A 177 0.17 5.59 31.32
N ALA A 178 1.11 5.63 30.38
CA ALA A 178 0.92 5.26 28.97
C ALA A 178 1.44 3.85 28.64
N SER A 179 1.75 3.03 29.65
CA SER A 179 2.28 1.67 29.48
C SER A 179 1.46 0.83 28.49
N TYR A 180 2.13 0.33 27.45
CA TYR A 180 1.49 -0.38 26.35
C TYR A 180 1.27 -1.88 26.61
N GLY A 181 1.96 -2.45 27.62
CA GLY A 181 1.88 -3.85 28.01
C GLY A 181 3.15 -4.37 28.69
N GLU A 182 3.16 -5.64 29.09
CA GLU A 182 4.32 -6.34 29.64
C GLU A 182 5.43 -6.48 28.59
N VAL A 183 6.70 -6.17 28.93
CA VAL A 183 7.84 -6.17 27.99
C VAL A 183 8.33 -7.60 27.69
N SER A 184 7.48 -8.43 27.10
CA SER A 184 7.79 -9.79 26.70
C SER A 184 6.92 -10.26 25.53
N GLU A 185 7.35 -11.29 24.81
CA GLU A 185 6.54 -11.94 23.76
C GLU A 185 5.24 -12.53 24.34
N VAL A 186 5.30 -13.03 25.58
CA VAL A 186 4.14 -13.50 26.34
C VAL A 186 3.20 -12.35 26.69
N GLY A 187 3.72 -11.16 26.97
CA GLY A 187 2.97 -9.93 27.20
C GLY A 187 2.13 -9.53 25.99
N TYR A 188 2.70 -9.62 24.79
CA TYR A 188 1.97 -9.43 23.52
C TYR A 188 0.80 -10.41 23.41
N TYR A 189 1.02 -11.71 23.63
CA TYR A 189 -0.04 -12.72 23.54
C TYR A 189 -1.14 -12.51 24.58
N LYS A 190 -0.78 -12.26 25.85
CA LYS A 190 -1.74 -11.96 26.93
C LYS A 190 -2.61 -10.76 26.58
N LYS A 191 -1.99 -9.64 26.17
CA LYS A 191 -2.71 -8.40 25.82
C LYS A 191 -3.77 -8.66 24.75
N LEU A 192 -3.40 -9.30 23.64
CA LEU A 192 -4.33 -9.60 22.56
C LEU A 192 -5.43 -10.58 23.01
N ALA A 193 -5.08 -11.64 23.76
CA ALA A 193 -6.06 -12.63 24.22
C ALA A 193 -7.06 -12.03 25.22
N GLU A 194 -6.61 -11.22 26.18
CA GLU A 194 -7.46 -10.54 27.16
C GLU A 194 -8.36 -9.48 26.54
N ALA A 195 -7.87 -8.74 25.53
CA ALA A 195 -8.68 -7.82 24.75
C ALA A 195 -9.72 -8.56 23.91
N PHE A 196 -9.33 -9.63 23.21
CA PHE A 196 -10.21 -10.46 22.38
C PHE A 196 -11.34 -11.09 23.20
N VAL A 197 -11.04 -11.60 24.41
CA VAL A 197 -12.04 -12.14 25.34
C VAL A 197 -13.04 -11.07 25.80
N ARG A 198 -12.60 -9.83 26.03
CA ARG A 198 -13.49 -8.71 26.36
C ARG A 198 -14.41 -8.36 25.19
N THR A 199 -13.85 -8.21 23.98
CA THR A 199 -14.64 -7.89 22.77
C THR A 199 -15.63 -9.00 22.39
N MET A 200 -15.32 -10.27 22.67
CA MET A 200 -16.15 -11.43 22.32
C MET A 200 -17.23 -11.79 23.35
N LYS A 201 -17.38 -11.02 24.42
CA LYS A 201 -18.34 -11.29 25.51
C LYS A 201 -19.77 -11.45 24.97
N GLY A 202 -20.32 -12.66 25.11
CA GLY A 202 -21.68 -12.99 24.65
C GLY A 202 -21.83 -13.19 23.14
N LYS A 203 -20.76 -13.09 22.36
CA LYS A 203 -20.72 -13.37 20.92
C LYS A 203 -20.12 -14.77 20.68
N ARG A 204 -20.21 -15.28 19.45
CA ARG A 204 -19.64 -16.58 19.05
C ARG A 204 -19.10 -16.52 17.63
N ILE A 205 -18.02 -17.23 17.38
CA ILE A 205 -17.47 -17.44 16.03
C ILE A 205 -18.01 -18.79 15.54
N PRO A 206 -18.88 -18.84 14.51
CA PRO A 206 -19.71 -20.01 14.23
C PRO A 206 -19.02 -21.11 13.39
N GLN A 207 -17.85 -20.84 12.82
CA GLN A 207 -17.15 -21.74 11.90
C GLN A 207 -15.64 -21.59 12.07
N VAL A 208 -14.91 -22.66 11.72
CA VAL A 208 -13.43 -22.68 11.65
C VAL A 208 -12.89 -21.59 10.74
N LEU A 209 -11.78 -20.96 11.15
CA LEU A 209 -10.95 -20.09 10.32
C LEU A 209 -9.68 -20.86 9.88
N GLN A 210 -9.42 -20.95 8.57
CA GLN A 210 -8.14 -21.46 8.06
C GLN A 210 -7.18 -20.30 7.80
N VAL A 211 -5.99 -20.33 8.42
CA VAL A 211 -4.98 -19.26 8.30
C VAL A 211 -3.75 -19.78 7.59
N ASP A 212 -3.55 -19.29 6.37
CA ASP A 212 -2.33 -19.49 5.59
C ASP A 212 -1.22 -18.56 6.10
N CYS A 213 -0.16 -19.15 6.64
CA CYS A 213 0.93 -18.43 7.30
C CYS A 213 2.16 -18.21 6.41
N ALA A 214 2.04 -18.41 5.09
CA ALA A 214 3.08 -18.13 4.09
C ALA A 214 4.44 -18.86 4.30
N ASN A 215 4.47 -19.91 5.13
CA ASN A 215 5.65 -20.56 5.71
C ASN A 215 6.59 -19.57 6.46
N GLY A 216 6.03 -18.46 6.92
CA GLY A 216 6.71 -17.39 7.63
C GLY A 216 6.58 -17.49 9.15
N VAL A 217 7.19 -16.51 9.83
CA VAL A 217 7.21 -16.45 11.31
C VAL A 217 5.82 -16.35 11.93
N GLY A 218 4.82 -15.84 11.19
CA GLY A 218 3.42 -15.81 11.63
C GLY A 218 2.86 -17.17 12.04
N GLY A 219 3.29 -18.27 11.40
CA GLY A 219 2.80 -19.63 11.68
C GLY A 219 3.04 -20.10 13.13
N PRO A 220 4.30 -20.24 13.58
CA PRO A 220 4.60 -20.61 14.96
C PRO A 220 4.11 -19.58 15.98
N LYS A 221 4.11 -18.28 15.66
CA LYS A 221 3.65 -17.22 16.59
C LYS A 221 2.14 -17.21 16.79
N LEU A 222 1.36 -17.48 15.73
CA LEU A 222 -0.09 -17.71 15.83
C LEU A 222 -0.40 -18.98 16.62
N LYS A 223 0.35 -20.07 16.39
CA LYS A 223 0.22 -21.31 17.18
C LYS A 223 0.52 -21.10 18.68
N GLU A 224 1.45 -20.21 19.03
CA GLU A 224 1.70 -19.84 20.42
C GLU A 224 0.57 -18.99 21.00
N PHE A 225 0.18 -17.91 20.29
CA PHE A 225 -0.94 -17.04 20.67
C PHE A 225 -2.22 -17.83 21.00
N LEU A 226 -2.59 -18.82 20.18
CA LEU A 226 -3.80 -19.62 20.36
C LEU A 226 -3.84 -20.40 21.69
N LYS A 227 -2.69 -20.67 22.33
CA LYS A 227 -2.61 -21.27 23.67
C LYS A 227 -3.03 -20.31 24.78
N HIS A 228 -2.93 -19.00 24.53
CA HIS A 228 -3.33 -17.94 25.46
C HIS A 228 -4.81 -17.58 25.34
N VAL A 229 -5.51 -18.02 24.29
CA VAL A 229 -6.95 -17.80 24.10
C VAL A 229 -7.76 -18.81 24.93
N PRO A 230 -8.53 -18.38 25.95
CA PRO A 230 -9.32 -19.28 26.80
C PRO A 230 -10.56 -19.79 26.05
N GLN A 231 -10.46 -21.01 25.53
CA GLN A 231 -11.48 -21.67 24.70
C GLN A 231 -12.82 -21.89 25.43
N ASP A 232 -12.83 -21.89 26.76
CA ASP A 232 -14.03 -21.91 27.60
C ASP A 232 -14.84 -20.60 27.54
N LYS A 233 -14.16 -19.48 27.27
CA LYS A 233 -14.78 -18.14 27.15
C LYS A 233 -15.05 -17.75 25.71
N VAL A 234 -14.11 -18.06 24.82
CA VAL A 234 -14.21 -17.79 23.38
C VAL A 234 -13.78 -19.06 22.63
N PRO A 235 -14.74 -19.93 22.25
CA PRO A 235 -14.48 -21.02 21.33
C PRO A 235 -14.02 -20.45 19.99
N PHE A 236 -12.72 -20.61 19.68
CA PHE A 236 -12.08 -20.06 18.49
C PHE A 236 -11.20 -21.14 17.86
N GLU A 237 -11.76 -21.83 16.87
CA GLU A 237 -11.09 -22.91 16.15
C GLU A 237 -10.35 -22.35 14.92
N VAL A 238 -9.02 -22.46 14.95
CA VAL A 238 -8.13 -21.95 13.91
C VAL A 238 -7.27 -23.09 13.36
N GLN A 239 -7.33 -23.29 12.04
CA GLN A 239 -6.49 -24.24 11.32
C GLN A 239 -5.31 -23.49 10.67
N VAL A 240 -4.16 -23.55 11.32
CA VAL A 240 -2.90 -22.99 10.80
C VAL A 240 -2.34 -23.90 9.71
N VAL A 241 -2.09 -23.34 8.52
CA VAL A 241 -1.55 -24.05 7.35
C VAL A 241 -0.42 -23.23 6.72
N ASN A 242 0.44 -23.87 5.93
CA ASN A 242 1.66 -23.27 5.37
C ASN A 242 2.50 -22.60 6.46
N ASP A 243 3.03 -23.41 7.37
CA ASP A 243 3.83 -22.98 8.53
C ASP A 243 5.21 -23.65 8.58
N ASP A 244 5.71 -24.15 7.44
CA ASP A 244 6.98 -24.87 7.35
C ASP A 244 8.19 -23.91 7.36
N VAL A 245 8.45 -23.34 8.54
CA VAL A 245 9.54 -22.41 8.79
C VAL A 245 10.94 -23.05 8.75
N LEU A 246 11.03 -24.37 8.57
CA LEU A 246 12.30 -25.11 8.47
C LEU A 246 12.83 -25.16 7.03
N ARG A 247 11.94 -25.00 6.03
CA ARG A 247 12.27 -24.96 4.61
C ARG A 247 12.19 -23.52 4.09
N PRO A 248 13.27 -22.73 4.16
CA PRO A 248 13.23 -21.32 3.81
C PRO A 248 12.80 -21.08 2.36
N GLU A 249 13.03 -22.02 1.44
CA GLU A 249 12.66 -21.93 0.04
C GLU A 249 11.14 -21.91 -0.21
N VAL A 250 10.31 -22.31 0.77
CA VAL A 250 8.84 -22.21 0.67
C VAL A 250 8.25 -20.93 1.29
N LEU A 251 9.07 -20.04 1.85
CA LEU A 251 8.64 -18.74 2.36
C LEU A 251 8.02 -17.88 1.25
N ASN A 252 6.76 -17.48 1.43
CA ASN A 252 5.91 -16.80 0.44
C ASN A 252 5.75 -17.54 -0.90
N LEU A 253 6.09 -18.84 -0.99
CA LEU A 253 6.00 -19.60 -2.24
C LEU A 253 4.56 -20.08 -2.47
N ASP A 254 3.94 -19.57 -3.53
CA ASP A 254 2.54 -19.83 -3.92
C ASP A 254 1.50 -19.68 -2.77
N SER A 255 1.86 -18.89 -1.75
CA SER A 255 1.13 -18.72 -0.48
C SER A 255 1.36 -17.32 0.09
N GLY A 256 0.55 -16.93 1.07
CA GLY A 256 0.62 -15.65 1.76
C GLY A 256 -0.18 -14.50 1.12
N ALA A 257 -0.36 -13.44 1.90
CA ALA A 257 -1.21 -12.29 1.56
C ALA A 257 -0.88 -11.66 0.18
N ASP A 258 0.41 -11.46 -0.13
CA ASP A 258 0.83 -10.89 -1.42
C ASP A 258 0.51 -11.82 -2.60
N TYR A 259 0.67 -13.13 -2.45
CA TYR A 259 0.28 -14.09 -3.47
C TYR A 259 -1.23 -14.04 -3.71
N VAL A 260 -2.04 -14.06 -2.64
CA VAL A 260 -3.51 -14.00 -2.76
C VAL A 260 -3.96 -12.70 -3.44
N LYS A 261 -3.40 -11.56 -3.00
CA LYS A 261 -3.70 -10.23 -3.56
C LYS A 261 -3.26 -10.08 -5.02
N THR A 262 -2.04 -10.49 -5.37
CA THR A 262 -1.47 -10.26 -6.71
C THR A 262 -1.91 -11.28 -7.75
N LYS A 263 -2.24 -12.51 -7.33
CA LYS A 263 -2.76 -13.56 -8.23
C LYS A 263 -4.29 -13.64 -8.25
N GLN A 264 -4.99 -12.97 -7.32
CA GLN A 264 -6.44 -13.02 -7.13
C GLN A 264 -6.97 -14.47 -7.13
N ARG A 265 -6.34 -15.32 -6.34
CA ARG A 265 -6.72 -16.73 -6.13
C ARG A 265 -6.18 -17.24 -4.79
N ALA A 266 -6.86 -18.23 -4.22
CA ALA A 266 -6.38 -18.91 -3.01
C ALA A 266 -5.03 -19.64 -3.25
N PRO A 267 -4.24 -19.88 -2.18
CA PRO A 267 -3.08 -20.79 -2.24
C PRO A 267 -3.50 -22.16 -2.80
N PRO A 268 -2.67 -22.83 -3.61
CA PRO A 268 -3.02 -24.13 -4.18
C PRO A 268 -2.87 -25.28 -3.15
N ILE A 269 -2.14 -25.02 -2.06
CA ILE A 269 -1.85 -25.94 -0.96
C ILE A 269 -2.17 -25.20 0.36
N PRO A 270 -2.96 -25.79 1.29
CA PRO A 270 -3.80 -26.97 1.06
C PRO A 270 -4.84 -26.70 -0.04
N LYS A 271 -5.42 -27.75 -0.62
CA LYS A 271 -6.41 -27.58 -1.71
C LYS A 271 -7.60 -26.73 -1.20
N PRO A 272 -7.92 -25.59 -1.85
CA PRO A 272 -9.04 -24.75 -1.45
C PRO A 272 -10.37 -25.49 -1.36
N GLN A 273 -11.17 -25.17 -0.35
CA GLN A 273 -12.46 -25.79 -0.06
C GLN A 273 -13.60 -24.75 -0.17
N PRO A 274 -14.68 -25.02 -0.91
CA PRO A 274 -15.84 -24.12 -1.00
C PRO A 274 -16.50 -23.90 0.37
N GLY A 275 -16.87 -22.66 0.65
CA GLY A 275 -17.51 -22.25 1.92
C GLY A 275 -16.58 -22.12 3.13
N LEU A 276 -15.31 -22.53 3.04
CA LEU A 276 -14.35 -22.37 4.14
C LEU A 276 -13.90 -20.90 4.25
N ARG A 277 -14.03 -20.32 5.46
CA ARG A 277 -13.50 -18.98 5.77
C ARG A 277 -11.98 -19.07 5.91
N CYS A 278 -11.28 -18.30 5.09
CA CYS A 278 -9.83 -18.29 5.04
C CYS A 278 -9.26 -16.86 5.17
N CYS A 279 -8.05 -16.77 5.70
CA CYS A 279 -7.20 -15.60 5.49
C CYS A 279 -5.73 -16.03 5.30
N SER A 280 -4.93 -15.13 4.72
CA SER A 280 -3.48 -15.27 4.59
C SER A 280 -2.76 -14.15 5.31
N LEU A 281 -1.71 -14.49 6.04
CA LEU A 281 -0.68 -13.59 6.53
C LEU A 281 0.41 -13.42 5.45
N ASP A 282 1.32 -12.45 5.56
CA ASP A 282 2.59 -12.48 4.83
C ASP A 282 3.77 -12.98 5.70
N GLY A 283 4.96 -13.10 5.10
CA GLY A 283 6.11 -13.78 5.70
C GLY A 283 6.55 -13.28 7.09
N ASP A 284 6.36 -12.00 7.41
CA ASP A 284 6.62 -11.40 8.73
C ASP A 284 5.35 -10.96 9.49
N ALA A 285 4.18 -11.34 8.97
CA ALA A 285 2.85 -11.09 9.52
C ALA A 285 2.51 -9.61 9.76
N ASP A 286 2.91 -8.73 8.83
CA ASP A 286 2.50 -7.31 8.80
C ASP A 286 1.32 -7.03 7.85
N ARG A 287 0.78 -8.06 7.17
CA ARG A 287 -0.36 -7.95 6.24
C ARG A 287 -1.36 -9.07 6.37
N LEU A 288 -2.64 -8.73 6.16
CA LEU A 288 -3.76 -9.66 6.21
C LEU A 288 -4.66 -9.52 4.97
N ILE A 289 -5.01 -10.66 4.36
CA ILE A 289 -6.02 -10.75 3.29
C ILE A 289 -7.01 -11.87 3.63
N TYR A 290 -8.30 -11.56 3.70
CA TYR A 290 -9.37 -12.57 3.81
C TYR A 290 -9.81 -13.04 2.43
N TYR A 291 -10.33 -14.26 2.33
CA TYR A 291 -10.91 -14.80 1.11
C TYR A 291 -11.76 -16.05 1.37
N TRP A 292 -12.54 -16.46 0.37
CA TRP A 292 -13.11 -17.80 0.30
C TRP A 292 -13.35 -18.24 -1.15
N LEU A 293 -13.69 -19.52 -1.32
CA LEU A 293 -14.35 -20.02 -2.52
C LEU A 293 -15.85 -20.06 -2.25
N ASP A 294 -16.63 -19.36 -3.06
CA ASP A 294 -18.08 -19.30 -2.90
C ASP A 294 -18.71 -20.72 -2.98
N PRO A 295 -19.54 -21.14 -2.01
CA PRO A 295 -19.99 -22.53 -1.91
C PRO A 295 -20.95 -22.96 -3.02
N GLU A 296 -21.59 -22.02 -3.72
CA GLU A 296 -22.56 -22.30 -4.78
C GLU A 296 -21.92 -22.22 -6.17
N THR A 297 -21.06 -21.23 -6.38
CA THR A 297 -20.45 -20.94 -7.70
C THR A 297 -19.01 -21.42 -7.84
N ASN A 298 -18.35 -21.79 -6.72
CA ASN A 298 -16.93 -22.14 -6.64
C ASN A 298 -15.98 -21.01 -7.12
N VAL A 299 -16.48 -19.76 -7.16
CA VAL A 299 -15.71 -18.57 -7.54
C VAL A 299 -14.90 -18.06 -6.35
N PHE A 300 -13.65 -17.69 -6.59
CA PHE A 300 -12.80 -17.05 -5.58
C PHE A 300 -13.25 -15.61 -5.33
N VAL A 301 -13.49 -15.28 -4.06
CA VAL A 301 -13.81 -13.93 -3.60
C VAL A 301 -12.74 -13.48 -2.60
N MET A 302 -12.19 -12.29 -2.84
CA MET A 302 -11.12 -11.68 -2.04
C MET A 302 -11.68 -10.54 -1.20
N LEU A 303 -11.16 -10.40 0.02
CA LEU A 303 -11.48 -9.37 0.98
C LEU A 303 -10.15 -8.77 1.47
N ASP A 304 -9.70 -7.71 0.80
CA ASP A 304 -8.38 -7.11 1.03
C ASP A 304 -8.41 -5.95 2.05
N GLY A 305 -7.32 -5.18 2.15
CA GLY A 305 -7.22 -4.06 3.09
C GLY A 305 -8.31 -2.98 2.95
N ASP A 306 -8.85 -2.74 1.75
CA ASP A 306 -9.97 -1.80 1.58
C ASP A 306 -11.25 -2.37 2.20
N ARG A 307 -11.44 -3.69 2.10
CA ARG A 307 -12.55 -4.41 2.73
C ARG A 307 -12.40 -4.44 4.25
N ILE A 308 -11.18 -4.60 4.77
CA ILE A 308 -10.91 -4.58 6.22
C ILE A 308 -11.12 -3.16 6.78
N SER A 309 -10.59 -2.12 6.13
CA SER A 309 -10.79 -0.73 6.57
C SER A 309 -12.26 -0.30 6.56
N SER A 310 -13.02 -0.61 5.52
CA SER A 310 -14.46 -0.29 5.44
C SER A 310 -15.29 -1.09 6.45
N LEU A 311 -14.91 -2.34 6.75
CA LEU A 311 -15.52 -3.15 7.81
C LEU A 311 -15.26 -2.55 9.21
N ALA A 312 -14.01 -2.19 9.51
CA ALA A 312 -13.61 -1.58 10.76
C ALA A 312 -14.24 -0.19 10.95
N ALA A 313 -14.21 0.66 9.92
CA ALA A 313 -14.80 1.99 9.95
C ALA A 313 -16.32 1.94 10.14
N SER A 314 -17.03 1.00 9.51
CA SER A 314 -18.45 0.76 9.78
C SER A 314 -18.69 0.36 11.23
N PHE A 315 -17.98 -0.66 11.74
CA PHE A 315 -18.23 -1.17 13.09
C PHE A 315 -17.90 -0.15 14.18
N ILE A 316 -16.78 0.57 14.06
CA ILE A 316 -16.41 1.59 15.04
C ILE A 316 -17.36 2.80 14.94
N GLY A 317 -17.83 3.15 13.75
CA GLY A 317 -18.91 4.14 13.56
C GLY A 317 -20.20 3.74 14.30
N ASP A 318 -20.69 2.52 14.07
CA ASP A 318 -21.88 1.98 14.74
C ASP A 318 -21.73 2.00 16.27
N LEU A 319 -20.53 1.66 16.78
CA LEU A 319 -20.22 1.66 18.20
C LEU A 319 -20.12 3.07 18.79
N VAL A 320 -19.47 4.02 18.11
CA VAL A 320 -19.35 5.42 18.55
C VAL A 320 -20.72 6.10 18.58
N GLU A 321 -21.58 5.81 17.62
CA GLU A 321 -22.99 6.23 17.63
C GLU A 321 -23.77 5.59 18.79
N SER A 322 -23.64 4.27 18.97
CA SER A 322 -24.27 3.55 20.10
C SER A 322 -23.75 4.00 21.48
N ALA A 323 -22.50 4.48 21.55
CA ALA A 323 -21.88 5.06 22.72
C ALA A 323 -22.33 6.52 23.00
N GLY A 324 -23.04 7.15 22.07
CA GLY A 324 -23.48 8.55 22.17
C GLY A 324 -22.36 9.57 21.93
N LEU A 325 -21.27 9.18 21.27
CA LEU A 325 -20.05 10.00 21.07
C LEU A 325 -19.88 10.51 19.63
N ARG A 326 -20.93 10.39 18.80
CA ARG A 326 -20.89 10.71 17.35
C ARG A 326 -20.52 12.16 17.05
N ASP A 327 -20.99 13.09 17.86
CA ASP A 327 -20.74 14.53 17.67
C ASP A 327 -19.45 15.00 18.38
N GLU A 328 -18.83 14.14 19.19
CA GLU A 328 -17.59 14.41 19.94
C GLU A 328 -16.33 13.92 19.21
N LEU A 329 -16.41 12.79 18.49
CA LEU A 329 -15.24 12.09 17.95
C LEU A 329 -15.24 12.05 16.42
N ARG A 330 -14.17 12.57 15.80
CA ARG A 330 -14.00 12.54 14.34
C ARG A 330 -13.36 11.23 13.90
N ILE A 331 -14.15 10.39 13.24
CA ILE A 331 -13.68 9.17 12.57
C ILE A 331 -13.26 9.52 11.13
N GLY A 332 -12.12 8.98 10.67
CA GLY A 332 -11.67 9.13 9.29
C GLY A 332 -11.00 7.88 8.75
N VAL A 333 -11.02 7.72 7.42
CA VAL A 333 -10.36 6.61 6.73
C VAL A 333 -9.25 7.14 5.83
N VAL A 334 -8.07 6.52 5.90
CA VAL A 334 -6.92 6.88 5.08
C VAL A 334 -6.59 5.73 4.12
N GLN A 335 -6.57 6.05 2.83
CA GLN A 335 -6.34 5.10 1.73
C GLN A 335 -5.14 5.57 0.87
N THR A 336 -4.67 4.71 -0.04
CA THR A 336 -3.72 5.10 -1.09
C THR A 336 -4.39 5.09 -2.46
N ALA A 337 -3.69 5.56 -3.48
CA ALA A 337 -4.14 5.49 -4.86
C ALA A 337 -4.52 4.06 -5.32
N TYR A 338 -3.98 2.99 -4.70
CA TYR A 338 -4.32 1.60 -5.04
C TYR A 338 -5.69 1.12 -4.55
N ALA A 339 -6.34 1.89 -3.68
CA ALA A 339 -7.67 1.54 -3.19
C ALA A 339 -8.68 1.45 -4.33
N ASN A 340 -9.60 0.47 -4.29
CA ASN A 340 -10.65 0.38 -5.31
C ASN A 340 -11.62 1.56 -5.21
N GLY A 341 -12.00 2.18 -6.33
CA GLY A 341 -12.89 3.33 -6.35
C GLY A 341 -14.26 3.07 -5.70
N ALA A 342 -14.74 1.83 -5.74
CA ALA A 342 -15.98 1.43 -5.06
C ALA A 342 -15.86 1.48 -3.52
N SER A 343 -14.68 1.21 -2.96
CA SER A 343 -14.45 1.29 -1.51
C SER A 343 -14.51 2.74 -1.01
N THR A 344 -13.83 3.65 -1.70
CA THR A 344 -13.87 5.09 -1.43
C THR A 344 -15.29 5.65 -1.60
N HIS A 345 -16.01 5.20 -2.64
CA HIS A 345 -17.42 5.54 -2.81
C HIS A 345 -18.28 5.02 -1.66
N TYR A 346 -18.09 3.78 -1.21
CA TYR A 346 -18.83 3.20 -0.10
C TYR A 346 -18.61 3.96 1.21
N ILE A 347 -17.36 4.27 1.56
CA ILE A 347 -17.04 4.98 2.80
C ILE A 347 -17.63 6.41 2.77
N THR A 348 -17.45 7.14 1.66
CA THR A 348 -17.95 8.53 1.56
C THR A 348 -19.47 8.63 1.40
N GLN A 349 -20.11 7.71 0.65
CA GLN A 349 -21.52 7.81 0.31
C GLN A 349 -22.45 6.99 1.21
N HIS A 350 -22.02 5.85 1.73
CA HIS A 350 -22.83 5.03 2.65
C HIS A 350 -22.45 5.23 4.11
N LEU A 351 -21.17 5.17 4.48
CA LEU A 351 -20.74 5.40 5.88
C LEU A 351 -20.72 6.89 6.26
N LYS A 352 -20.72 7.80 5.27
CA LYS A 352 -20.61 9.25 5.46
C LYS A 352 -19.35 9.69 6.22
N LEU A 353 -18.27 8.95 6.06
CA LEU A 353 -16.97 9.23 6.67
C LEU A 353 -16.03 9.93 5.68
N PRO A 354 -15.16 10.86 6.15
CA PRO A 354 -14.12 11.46 5.32
C PRO A 354 -13.08 10.41 4.91
N VAL A 355 -12.64 10.48 3.65
CA VAL A 355 -11.54 9.67 3.13
C VAL A 355 -10.40 10.59 2.68
N ILE A 356 -9.18 10.31 3.13
CA ILE A 356 -7.96 11.00 2.67
C ILE A 356 -7.08 10.02 1.89
N CYS A 357 -6.63 10.44 0.71
CA CYS A 357 -5.70 9.66 -0.12
C CYS A 357 -4.25 10.13 0.13
N THR A 358 -3.34 9.21 0.43
CA THR A 358 -1.91 9.50 0.67
C THR A 358 -1.00 8.75 -0.32
N PRO A 359 0.29 9.14 -0.43
CA PRO A 359 1.31 8.30 -1.06
C PRO A 359 1.37 6.89 -0.45
N THR A 360 1.86 5.93 -1.24
CA THR A 360 2.08 4.55 -0.82
C THR A 360 3.13 4.47 0.29
N GLY A 361 2.88 3.65 1.31
CA GLY A 361 3.79 3.39 2.42
C GLY A 361 3.24 3.89 3.75
N VAL A 362 3.21 2.99 4.71
CA VAL A 362 2.53 3.11 6.02
C VAL A 362 2.87 4.38 6.79
N LYS A 363 4.08 4.94 6.64
CA LYS A 363 4.48 6.22 7.25
C LYS A 363 3.58 7.39 6.84
N HIS A 364 3.11 7.42 5.60
CA HIS A 364 2.23 8.47 5.09
C HIS A 364 0.79 8.28 5.55
N LEU A 365 0.31 7.03 5.57
CA LEU A 365 -1.03 6.70 6.05
C LEU A 365 -1.17 6.98 7.56
N HIS A 366 -0.21 6.49 8.35
CA HIS A 366 -0.19 6.61 9.81
C HIS A 366 -0.18 8.08 10.25
N HIS A 367 0.69 8.92 9.65
CA HIS A 367 0.77 10.34 9.99
C HIS A 367 -0.55 11.09 9.74
N VAL A 368 -1.26 10.77 8.66
CA VAL A 368 -2.58 11.37 8.37
C VAL A 368 -3.67 10.79 9.29
N ALA A 369 -3.60 9.50 9.62
CA ALA A 369 -4.54 8.85 10.52
C ALA A 369 -4.49 9.42 11.95
N GLN A 370 -3.31 9.85 12.41
CA GLN A 370 -3.13 10.56 13.69
C GLN A 370 -3.89 11.91 13.77
N GLY A 371 -4.36 12.47 12.65
CA GLY A 371 -5.16 13.71 12.62
C GLY A 371 -6.64 13.52 13.00
N PHE A 372 -7.08 12.27 13.18
CA PHE A 372 -8.44 11.89 13.57
C PHE A 372 -8.49 11.35 15.00
N ASP A 373 -9.68 11.37 15.60
CA ASP A 373 -9.93 10.76 16.91
C ASP A 373 -10.00 9.23 16.81
N VAL A 374 -10.52 8.74 15.67
CA VAL A 374 -10.36 7.36 15.21
C VAL A 374 -9.86 7.38 13.77
N GLY A 375 -8.58 7.06 13.59
CA GLY A 375 -7.92 7.02 12.28
C GLY A 375 -7.80 5.58 11.78
N VAL A 376 -8.69 5.15 10.89
CA VAL A 376 -8.61 3.84 10.22
C VAL A 376 -7.72 3.97 9.00
N TYR A 377 -6.69 3.14 8.84
CA TYR A 377 -5.87 3.16 7.63
C TYR A 377 -5.44 1.77 7.18
N PHE A 378 -5.66 1.45 5.92
CA PHE A 378 -5.15 0.22 5.28
C PHE A 378 -4.72 0.51 3.85
N GLU A 379 -3.64 -0.15 3.41
CA GLU A 379 -3.34 -0.32 2.00
C GLU A 379 -4.08 -1.56 1.46
N ALA A 380 -4.50 -1.52 0.20
CA ALA A 380 -5.17 -2.65 -0.46
C ALA A 380 -4.33 -3.96 -0.53
N ASN A 381 -3.07 -3.94 -0.07
CA ASN A 381 -2.21 -5.11 0.09
C ASN A 381 -2.40 -5.86 1.44
N GLY A 382 -3.24 -5.33 2.33
CA GLY A 382 -3.53 -5.93 3.64
C GLY A 382 -2.75 -5.35 4.81
N HIS A 383 -1.83 -4.40 4.61
CA HIS A 383 -1.14 -3.72 5.71
C HIS A 383 -1.98 -2.52 6.20
N GLY A 384 -2.33 -2.49 7.48
CA GLY A 384 -3.04 -1.36 8.08
C GLY A 384 -3.39 -1.58 9.55
N THR A 385 -4.03 -0.61 10.19
CA THR A 385 -4.54 -0.72 11.57
C THR A 385 -5.54 0.42 11.84
N VAL A 386 -6.01 0.55 13.09
CA VAL A 386 -6.78 1.70 13.57
C VAL A 386 -6.05 2.38 14.72
N LEU A 387 -5.91 3.70 14.64
CA LEU A 387 -5.37 4.55 15.69
C LEU A 387 -6.50 5.22 16.47
N PHE A 388 -6.30 5.40 17.77
CA PHE A 388 -7.22 6.12 18.64
C PHE A 388 -6.49 7.29 19.32
N SER A 389 -7.06 8.49 19.24
CA SER A 389 -6.50 9.65 19.95
C SER A 389 -6.55 9.44 21.47
N PRO A 390 -5.68 10.10 22.26
CA PRO A 390 -5.78 10.09 23.71
C PRO A 390 -7.17 10.52 24.20
N ASP A 391 -7.83 11.42 23.47
CA ASP A 391 -9.17 11.92 23.79
C ASP A 391 -10.26 10.88 23.50
N ALA A 392 -10.19 10.16 22.38
CA ALA A 392 -11.06 9.01 22.12
C ALA A 392 -10.90 7.92 23.20
N ILE A 393 -9.66 7.56 23.56
CA ILE A 393 -9.37 6.57 24.62
C ILE A 393 -9.92 7.06 25.97
N ASN A 394 -9.82 8.36 26.27
CA ASN A 394 -10.39 8.96 27.47
C ASN A 394 -11.92 8.91 27.46
N ALA A 395 -12.58 9.26 26.34
CA ALA A 395 -14.03 9.24 26.19
C ALA A 395 -14.58 7.82 26.41
N PHE A 396 -14.00 6.81 25.76
CA PHE A 396 -14.45 5.41 25.93
C PHE A 396 -14.35 4.92 27.38
N LYS A 397 -13.38 5.41 28.16
CA LYS A 397 -13.12 4.97 29.54
C LYS A 397 -13.84 5.80 30.61
N LYS A 398 -14.21 7.06 30.32
CA LYS A 398 -14.73 8.02 31.31
C LYS A 398 -16.21 8.36 31.13
N THR A 399 -16.79 8.15 29.94
CA THR A 399 -18.21 8.43 29.69
C THR A 399 -19.08 7.51 30.55
N THR A 400 -19.97 8.11 31.34
CA THR A 400 -20.92 7.37 32.19
C THR A 400 -22.08 6.86 31.33
N PRO A 401 -22.28 5.54 31.16
CA PRO A 401 -23.33 5.01 30.31
C PRO A 401 -24.73 5.25 30.91
N GLN A 402 -25.65 5.72 30.07
CA GLN A 402 -27.06 5.96 30.38
C GLN A 402 -27.95 4.73 30.06
N SER A 403 -27.42 3.74 29.32
CA SER A 403 -28.14 2.50 29.02
C SER A 403 -27.20 1.27 28.98
N PRO A 404 -27.74 0.03 29.10
CA PRO A 404 -26.95 -1.19 28.94
C PRO A 404 -26.29 -1.31 27.56
N ALA A 405 -26.96 -0.85 26.49
CA ALA A 405 -26.43 -0.89 25.13
C ALA A 405 -25.27 0.10 24.95
N GLN A 406 -25.41 1.33 25.47
CA GLN A 406 -24.33 2.32 25.49
C GLN A 406 -23.12 1.81 26.30
N LYS A 407 -23.37 1.10 27.40
CA LYS A 407 -22.31 0.43 28.16
C LYS A 407 -21.61 -0.66 27.34
N GLU A 408 -22.35 -1.53 26.66
CA GLU A 408 -21.75 -2.57 25.80
C GLU A 408 -20.89 -1.95 24.69
N ALA A 409 -21.34 -0.82 24.11
CA ALA A 409 -20.58 -0.08 23.11
C ALA A 409 -19.27 0.51 23.67
N LEU A 410 -19.32 1.20 24.82
CA LEU A 410 -18.14 1.75 25.50
C LEU A 410 -17.17 0.66 25.96
N ASP A 411 -17.67 -0.41 26.60
CA ASP A 411 -16.87 -1.58 27.01
C ASP A 411 -16.17 -2.24 25.79
N THR A 412 -16.85 -2.30 24.64
CA THR A 412 -16.29 -2.85 23.38
C THR A 412 -15.25 -1.91 22.78
N LEU A 413 -15.52 -0.61 22.67
CA LEU A 413 -14.57 0.39 22.18
C LEU A 413 -13.28 0.40 23.01
N ALA A 414 -13.40 0.43 24.34
CA ALA A 414 -12.26 0.37 25.25
C ALA A 414 -11.48 -0.96 25.18
N ALA A 415 -12.10 -2.06 24.76
CA ALA A 415 -11.40 -3.32 24.50
C ALA A 415 -10.72 -3.33 23.12
N LEU A 416 -11.33 -2.68 22.10
CA LEU A 416 -10.72 -2.51 20.78
C LEU A 416 -9.42 -1.69 20.84
N THR A 417 -9.31 -0.68 21.71
CA THR A 417 -8.05 0.09 21.86
C THR A 417 -6.87 -0.75 22.36
N ASP A 418 -7.14 -1.88 23.01
CA ASP A 418 -6.14 -2.83 23.49
C ASP A 418 -5.92 -4.02 22.53
N LEU A 419 -6.95 -4.39 21.75
CA LEU A 419 -6.91 -5.46 20.75
C LEU A 419 -6.18 -5.04 19.47
N ILE A 420 -6.47 -3.83 18.98
CA ILE A 420 -5.93 -3.30 17.73
C ILE A 420 -4.51 -2.78 18.00
N ASN A 421 -3.54 -3.22 17.21
CA ASN A 421 -2.15 -2.81 17.40
C ASN A 421 -1.90 -1.39 16.86
N GLN A 422 -1.78 -0.41 17.76
CA GLN A 422 -1.63 1.00 17.42
C GLN A 422 -0.17 1.43 17.13
N THR A 423 0.75 0.50 16.83
CA THR A 423 2.15 0.81 16.45
C THR A 423 2.39 0.67 14.95
N VAL A 424 1.95 -0.45 14.38
CA VAL A 424 2.13 -0.85 12.98
C VAL A 424 0.99 -1.80 12.61
N GLY A 425 0.77 -2.03 11.31
CA GLY A 425 -0.19 -3.06 10.90
C GLY A 425 0.23 -4.45 11.38
N ASP A 426 -0.72 -5.21 11.89
CA ASP A 426 -0.48 -6.45 12.63
C ASP A 426 -1.51 -7.49 12.22
N ALA A 427 -1.09 -8.42 11.37
CA ALA A 427 -1.99 -9.36 10.73
C ALA A 427 -2.68 -10.32 11.72
N ILE A 428 -2.12 -10.54 12.92
CA ILE A 428 -2.76 -11.34 13.97
C ILE A 428 -3.80 -10.49 14.71
N SER A 429 -3.46 -9.25 15.06
CA SER A 429 -4.40 -8.27 15.64
C SER A 429 -5.58 -7.98 14.72
N ASP A 430 -5.32 -7.72 13.44
CA ASP A 430 -6.33 -7.44 12.41
C ASP A 430 -7.23 -8.65 12.14
N MET A 431 -6.70 -9.88 12.22
CA MET A 431 -7.49 -11.10 12.12
C MET A 431 -8.49 -11.19 13.28
N LEU A 432 -8.05 -10.93 14.51
CA LEU A 432 -8.93 -10.89 15.66
C LEU A 432 -9.98 -9.78 15.55
N LEU A 433 -9.60 -8.60 15.03
CA LEU A 433 -10.52 -7.50 14.74
C LEU A 433 -11.62 -7.93 13.75
N VAL A 434 -11.26 -8.54 12.62
CA VAL A 434 -12.22 -9.02 11.63
C VAL A 434 -13.18 -10.05 12.25
N GLU A 435 -12.66 -11.04 12.97
CA GLU A 435 -13.49 -12.07 13.62
C GLU A 435 -14.44 -11.48 14.69
N VAL A 436 -13.99 -10.47 15.45
CA VAL A 436 -14.83 -9.69 16.38
C VAL A 436 -15.96 -8.99 15.62
N ILE A 437 -15.66 -8.26 14.55
CA ILE A 437 -16.66 -7.50 13.81
C ILE A 437 -17.72 -8.44 13.19
N LEU A 438 -17.28 -9.52 12.55
CA LEU A 438 -18.17 -10.51 11.95
C LEU A 438 -19.07 -11.18 13.00
N ALA A 439 -18.53 -11.51 14.18
CA ALA A 439 -19.30 -12.09 15.28
C ALA A 439 -20.31 -11.09 15.89
N HIS A 440 -19.99 -9.80 15.97
CA HIS A 440 -20.92 -8.76 16.44
C HIS A 440 -22.03 -8.44 15.43
N LYS A 441 -21.69 -8.32 14.14
CA LYS A 441 -22.67 -8.08 13.07
C LYS A 441 -23.46 -9.36 12.69
N ASN A 442 -23.07 -10.52 13.22
CA ASN A 442 -23.57 -11.84 12.83
C ASN A 442 -23.50 -12.05 11.31
N TRP A 443 -22.35 -11.70 10.73
CA TRP A 443 -22.07 -11.77 9.30
C TRP A 443 -21.18 -12.96 8.96
N ASN A 444 -21.48 -13.59 7.83
CA ASN A 444 -20.55 -14.46 7.12
C ASN A 444 -19.77 -13.65 6.05
N LEU A 445 -18.79 -14.28 5.38
CA LEU A 445 -17.97 -13.56 4.39
C LEU A 445 -18.76 -13.06 3.17
N ARG A 446 -19.83 -13.76 2.76
CA ARG A 446 -20.72 -13.32 1.67
C ARG A 446 -21.46 -12.05 2.05
N ASP A 447 -21.95 -11.95 3.29
CA ASP A 447 -22.60 -10.73 3.79
C ASP A 447 -21.63 -9.54 3.76
N TRP A 448 -20.37 -9.76 4.17
CA TRP A 448 -19.33 -8.74 4.11
C TRP A 448 -18.99 -8.32 2.68
N ALA A 449 -18.80 -9.24 1.73
CA ALA A 449 -18.52 -8.83 0.34
C ALA A 449 -19.69 -8.09 -0.32
N LEU A 450 -20.93 -8.37 0.08
CA LEU A 450 -22.12 -7.68 -0.45
C LEU A 450 -22.27 -6.23 0.01
N THR A 451 -21.41 -5.73 0.92
CA THR A 451 -21.38 -4.32 1.34
C THR A 451 -21.20 -3.33 0.17
N TYR A 452 -20.36 -3.67 -0.81
CA TYR A 452 -20.19 -2.98 -2.07
C TYR A 452 -19.57 -3.91 -3.12
N GLN A 453 -19.69 -3.59 -4.41
CA GLN A 453 -19.07 -4.36 -5.48
C GLN A 453 -17.81 -3.63 -5.97
N ASP A 454 -16.64 -4.28 -5.89
CA ASP A 454 -15.40 -3.71 -6.43
C ASP A 454 -15.50 -3.52 -7.94
N LEU A 455 -15.00 -2.38 -8.43
CA LEU A 455 -14.75 -2.18 -9.85
C LEU A 455 -13.71 -3.21 -10.33
N PRO A 456 -13.95 -3.91 -11.45
CA PRO A 456 -12.91 -4.71 -12.10
C PRO A 456 -11.61 -3.91 -12.25
N ASN A 457 -10.52 -4.48 -11.73
CA ASN A 457 -9.24 -3.80 -11.64
C ASN A 457 -8.06 -4.71 -12.00
N ARG A 458 -6.96 -4.10 -12.41
CA ARG A 458 -5.75 -4.76 -12.89
C ARG A 458 -4.51 -3.99 -12.44
N LEU A 459 -3.60 -4.69 -11.76
CA LEU A 459 -2.25 -4.21 -11.44
C LEU A 459 -1.23 -4.89 -12.36
N VAL A 460 -0.40 -4.10 -13.04
CA VAL A 460 0.65 -4.55 -13.96
C VAL A 460 2.01 -4.04 -13.49
N ARG A 461 3.00 -4.94 -13.46
CA ARG A 461 4.42 -4.63 -13.24
C ARG A 461 5.10 -4.46 -14.60
N VAL A 462 5.66 -3.29 -14.85
CA VAL A 462 6.39 -2.94 -16.07
C VAL A 462 7.86 -2.76 -15.73
N GLU A 463 8.75 -3.61 -16.25
CA GLU A 463 10.19 -3.48 -16.01
C GLU A 463 10.75 -2.26 -16.74
N VAL A 464 11.60 -1.48 -16.07
CA VAL A 464 12.13 -0.22 -16.60
C VAL A 464 13.65 -0.17 -16.47
N ALA A 465 14.32 0.50 -17.41
CA ALA A 465 15.78 0.64 -17.38
C ALA A 465 16.23 1.45 -16.15
N ASN A 466 15.58 2.59 -15.91
CA ASN A 466 15.74 3.41 -14.72
C ASN A 466 14.34 3.82 -14.23
N LYS A 467 13.98 3.47 -13.00
CA LYS A 467 12.69 3.86 -12.40
C LYS A 467 12.65 5.30 -11.90
N ASP A 468 13.80 5.90 -11.55
CA ASP A 468 13.87 7.19 -10.85
C ASP A 468 13.61 8.40 -11.78
N VAL A 469 13.43 8.13 -13.09
CA VAL A 469 12.88 9.09 -14.06
C VAL A 469 11.37 9.30 -13.89
N PHE A 470 10.65 8.32 -13.32
CA PHE A 470 9.21 8.40 -13.08
C PHE A 470 8.97 9.08 -11.74
N ARG A 471 8.61 10.37 -11.79
CA ARG A 471 8.30 11.17 -10.61
C ARG A 471 6.82 11.47 -10.58
N THR A 472 6.25 11.49 -9.40
CA THR A 472 4.81 11.64 -9.17
C THR A 472 4.48 12.89 -8.35
N THR A 473 3.20 13.24 -8.35
CA THR A 473 2.58 14.25 -7.49
C THR A 473 1.19 13.74 -7.08
N ASP A 474 0.45 14.54 -6.30
CA ASP A 474 -0.96 14.30 -5.94
C ASP A 474 -1.21 12.89 -5.36
N ALA A 475 -0.65 12.61 -4.17
CA ALA A 475 -0.74 11.28 -3.52
C ALA A 475 -0.31 10.10 -4.43
N GLU A 476 0.68 10.35 -5.30
CA GLU A 476 1.17 9.44 -6.35
C GLU A 476 0.16 9.09 -7.46
N ARG A 477 -0.97 9.79 -7.55
CA ARG A 477 -2.01 9.56 -8.57
C ARG A 477 -1.64 10.12 -9.94
N ARG A 478 -0.68 11.04 -10.02
CA ARG A 478 -0.28 11.71 -11.27
C ARG A 478 1.23 11.65 -11.46
N LEU A 479 1.69 11.31 -12.67
CA LEU A 479 3.08 11.51 -13.08
C LEU A 479 3.34 13.01 -13.30
N SER A 480 4.40 13.53 -12.69
CA SER A 480 4.99 14.82 -13.06
C SER A 480 6.10 14.63 -14.10
N HIS A 481 6.79 13.49 -14.07
CA HIS A 481 7.84 13.14 -15.04
C HIS A 481 7.73 11.66 -15.46
N PRO A 482 8.04 11.31 -16.72
CA PRO A 482 8.35 12.22 -17.83
C PRO A 482 7.16 13.10 -18.23
N GLU A 483 7.45 14.27 -18.80
CA GLU A 483 6.41 15.18 -19.32
C GLU A 483 5.58 14.51 -20.43
N GLY A 484 4.34 14.97 -20.62
CA GLY A 484 3.39 14.39 -21.58
C GLY A 484 2.73 13.08 -21.12
N CYS A 485 3.45 12.19 -20.43
CA CYS A 485 2.94 10.87 -20.05
C CYS A 485 1.63 10.90 -19.26
N GLN A 486 1.45 11.83 -18.33
CA GLN A 486 0.18 11.95 -17.60
C GLN A 486 -0.97 12.40 -18.49
N ALA A 487 -0.72 13.26 -19.48
CA ALA A 487 -1.76 13.68 -20.42
C ALA A 487 -2.21 12.52 -21.33
N GLU A 488 -1.30 11.61 -21.71
CA GLU A 488 -1.64 10.37 -22.41
C GLU A 488 -2.46 9.42 -21.51
N ILE A 489 -2.11 9.27 -20.23
CA ILE A 489 -2.92 8.48 -19.26
C ILE A 489 -4.32 9.08 -19.12
N ASP A 490 -4.41 10.40 -18.92
CA ASP A 490 -5.70 11.12 -18.80
C ASP A 490 -6.55 10.99 -20.09
N GLN A 491 -5.93 10.82 -21.26
CA GLN A 491 -6.61 10.57 -22.53
C GLN A 491 -7.10 9.12 -22.68
N GLU A 492 -6.32 8.12 -22.27
CA GLU A 492 -6.78 6.72 -22.30
C GLU A 492 -7.92 6.48 -21.29
N VAL A 493 -7.83 7.03 -20.07
CA VAL A 493 -8.86 6.87 -19.03
C VAL A 493 -10.23 7.37 -19.49
N LYS A 494 -10.28 8.52 -20.21
CA LYS A 494 -11.53 9.11 -20.74
C LYS A 494 -12.31 8.22 -21.73
N LYS A 495 -11.71 7.14 -22.24
CA LYS A 495 -12.33 6.24 -23.23
C LYS A 495 -13.19 5.16 -22.58
N PHE A 496 -13.12 4.99 -21.26
CA PHE A 496 -13.75 3.89 -20.53
C PHE A 496 -14.68 4.40 -19.43
N LYS A 497 -15.74 3.65 -19.13
CA LYS A 497 -16.71 4.04 -18.10
C LYS A 497 -16.20 3.73 -16.70
N ASP A 498 -16.49 4.62 -15.75
CA ASP A 498 -16.15 4.50 -14.32
C ASP A 498 -14.66 4.18 -14.10
N ALA A 499 -13.81 4.74 -14.97
CA ALA A 499 -12.44 4.30 -15.14
C ALA A 499 -11.44 5.23 -14.45
N ARG A 500 -10.36 4.63 -13.93
CA ARG A 500 -9.23 5.34 -13.34
C ARG A 500 -7.95 4.54 -13.57
N SER A 501 -6.87 5.23 -13.91
CA SER A 501 -5.55 4.62 -14.01
C SER A 501 -4.46 5.58 -13.57
N PHE A 502 -3.39 5.05 -12.99
CA PHE A 502 -2.18 5.79 -12.65
C PHE A 502 -0.95 4.88 -12.76
N ALA A 503 0.23 5.50 -12.84
CA ALA A 503 1.50 4.82 -12.91
C ALA A 503 2.52 5.45 -11.94
N ARG A 504 3.30 4.63 -11.24
CA ARG A 504 4.37 5.09 -10.33
C ARG A 504 5.57 4.15 -10.30
N ALA A 505 6.74 4.68 -9.93
CA ALA A 505 7.91 3.85 -9.65
C ALA A 505 7.65 2.90 -8.45
N SER A 506 8.16 1.67 -8.52
CA SER A 506 8.14 0.73 -7.40
C SER A 506 9.17 1.15 -6.34
N GLY A 507 8.80 1.09 -5.06
CA GLY A 507 9.71 1.39 -3.94
C GLY A 507 10.75 0.31 -3.66
N THR A 508 10.50 -0.92 -4.13
CA THR A 508 11.26 -2.13 -3.78
C THR A 508 11.93 -2.84 -4.97
N GLU A 509 11.69 -2.39 -6.20
CA GLU A 509 12.16 -3.05 -7.43
C GLU A 509 12.47 -2.01 -8.50
N ASN A 510 13.35 -2.30 -9.48
CA ASN A 510 13.55 -1.45 -10.66
C ASN A 510 12.41 -1.64 -11.71
N ALA A 511 11.19 -1.29 -11.31
CA ALA A 511 9.99 -1.43 -12.11
C ALA A 511 9.04 -0.24 -11.89
N MET A 512 8.13 -0.03 -12.84
CA MET A 512 6.96 0.84 -12.71
C MET A 512 5.73 -0.04 -12.45
N ARG A 513 4.83 0.42 -11.59
CA ARG A 513 3.53 -0.20 -11.32
C ARG A 513 2.46 0.61 -12.03
N VAL A 514 1.63 -0.05 -12.83
CA VAL A 514 0.46 0.52 -13.51
C VAL A 514 -0.79 -0.11 -12.90
N TYR A 515 -1.67 0.73 -12.37
CA TYR A 515 -2.99 0.32 -11.88
C TYR A 515 -4.05 0.83 -12.85
N ALA A 516 -5.07 0.02 -13.12
CA ALA A 516 -6.28 0.47 -13.77
C ALA A 516 -7.51 -0.20 -13.16
N GLU A 517 -8.63 0.54 -13.10
CA GLU A 517 -9.98 0.04 -12.85
C GLU A 517 -10.96 0.65 -13.86
N ALA A 518 -12.07 -0.05 -14.12
CA ALA A 518 -13.14 0.39 -15.01
C ALA A 518 -14.45 -0.38 -14.70
N ALA A 519 -15.56 0.01 -15.32
CA ALA A 519 -16.87 -0.62 -15.15
C ALA A 519 -16.88 -2.13 -15.46
N THR A 520 -16.11 -2.60 -16.45
CA THR A 520 -16.02 -4.03 -16.81
C THR A 520 -14.58 -4.57 -16.80
N ARG A 521 -14.46 -5.90 -16.63
CA ARG A 521 -13.16 -6.61 -16.65
C ARG A 521 -12.42 -6.49 -17.99
N SER A 522 -13.14 -6.36 -19.10
CA SER A 522 -12.51 -6.18 -20.41
C SER A 522 -11.84 -4.80 -20.50
N GLU A 523 -12.59 -3.75 -20.15
CA GLU A 523 -12.09 -2.36 -20.17
C GLU A 523 -10.93 -2.15 -19.19
N ALA A 524 -11.02 -2.70 -17.97
CA ALA A 524 -9.95 -2.56 -16.97
C ALA A 524 -8.63 -3.24 -17.40
N ASN A 525 -8.71 -4.39 -18.08
CA ASN A 525 -7.54 -5.04 -18.67
C ASN A 525 -6.98 -4.22 -19.83
N GLU A 526 -7.85 -3.76 -20.74
CA GLU A 526 -7.44 -3.00 -21.92
C GLU A 526 -6.79 -1.66 -21.54
N LEU A 527 -7.37 -0.94 -20.57
CA LEU A 527 -6.80 0.30 -20.03
C LEU A 527 -5.43 0.08 -19.37
N ALA A 528 -5.26 -1.00 -18.59
CA ALA A 528 -3.97 -1.34 -18.00
C ALA A 528 -2.90 -1.64 -19.06
N GLU A 529 -3.25 -2.34 -20.14
CA GLU A 529 -2.35 -2.64 -21.26
C GLU A 529 -2.00 -1.39 -22.07
N ARG A 530 -2.97 -0.52 -22.35
CA ARG A 530 -2.76 0.79 -23.00
C ARG A 530 -1.82 1.68 -22.20
N VAL A 531 -2.06 1.84 -20.89
CA VAL A 531 -1.22 2.67 -20.02
C VAL A 531 0.18 2.08 -19.81
N ALA A 532 0.31 0.76 -19.70
CA ALA A 532 1.62 0.10 -19.73
C ALA A 532 2.36 0.32 -21.08
N GLY A 533 1.60 0.46 -22.18
CA GLY A 533 2.08 0.71 -23.53
C GLY A 533 2.63 2.11 -23.78
N ILE A 534 2.17 3.15 -23.07
CA ILE A 534 2.61 4.56 -23.21
C ILE A 534 4.15 4.68 -23.14
N ARG A 535 4.81 3.83 -22.33
CA ARG A 535 6.28 3.81 -22.24
C ARG A 535 7.00 3.43 -23.55
N ARG A 536 6.35 2.81 -24.53
CA ARG A 536 6.97 2.53 -25.85
C ARG A 536 7.30 3.80 -26.64
N GLY A 537 6.62 4.92 -26.37
CA GLY A 537 7.02 6.24 -26.89
C GLY A 537 8.35 6.74 -26.30
N LEU A 538 8.58 6.51 -25.01
CA LEU A 538 9.77 6.99 -24.28
C LEU A 538 11.08 6.30 -24.71
N SER A 539 11.04 5.06 -25.19
CA SER A 539 12.25 4.38 -25.69
C SER A 539 12.89 5.13 -26.87
N LYS A 540 12.05 5.70 -27.74
CA LYS A 540 12.49 6.51 -28.89
C LYS A 540 13.08 7.86 -28.49
N ALA A 541 12.73 8.40 -27.33
CA ALA A 541 13.22 9.69 -26.84
C ALA A 541 14.63 9.64 -26.22
N PHE A 542 15.08 8.46 -25.77
CA PHE A 542 16.35 8.29 -25.05
C PHE A 542 17.34 7.31 -25.72
N GLY A 543 17.16 7.01 -27.01
CA GLY A 543 18.18 6.30 -27.82
C GLY A 543 18.38 4.84 -27.46
N GLY A 544 17.37 4.15 -26.91
CA GLY A 544 17.42 2.70 -26.72
C GLY A 544 17.36 1.96 -28.06
N VAL A 545 18.24 0.98 -28.25
CA VAL A 545 18.25 0.11 -29.44
C VAL A 545 16.94 -0.68 -29.50
N ASP A 546 16.35 -0.74 -30.69
CA ASP A 546 15.12 -1.47 -30.97
C ASP A 546 15.45 -2.96 -31.19
N ASP A 547 15.59 -3.71 -30.10
CA ASP A 547 15.73 -5.18 -30.14
C ASP A 547 14.40 -5.79 -30.60
N GLY A 548 14.25 -5.87 -31.91
CA GLY A 548 13.03 -6.29 -32.61
C GLY A 548 12.70 -7.78 -32.46
N GLU A 549 12.36 -8.23 -31.25
CA GLU A 549 11.65 -9.48 -31.02
C GLU A 549 10.18 -9.21 -30.64
N GLY A 550 9.28 -9.82 -31.42
CA GLY A 550 7.84 -9.71 -31.22
C GLY A 550 7.40 -10.22 -29.85
N PHE A 551 6.51 -9.45 -29.20
CA PHE A 551 6.01 -9.69 -27.85
C PHE A 551 5.34 -11.07 -27.71
N ARG A 552 6.08 -12.08 -27.23
CA ARG A 552 5.50 -13.35 -26.77
C ARG A 552 4.81 -13.14 -25.43
N THR A 553 3.53 -12.80 -25.46
CA THR A 553 2.64 -13.01 -24.33
C THR A 553 2.71 -14.48 -23.90
N ARG A 554 3.26 -14.78 -22.72
CA ARG A 554 3.06 -16.10 -22.09
C ARG A 554 1.66 -16.20 -21.47
N GLY A 555 0.64 -15.87 -22.28
CA GLY A 555 -0.75 -16.21 -22.02
C GLY A 555 -0.98 -17.63 -22.53
N ARG A 556 -0.96 -18.61 -21.62
CA ARG A 556 -1.37 -19.98 -21.96
C ARG A 556 -2.90 -20.00 -22.04
N ALA A 557 -3.44 -19.73 -23.22
CA ALA A 557 -4.89 -19.76 -23.46
C ALA A 557 -5.43 -21.16 -23.15
N SER A 558 -6.26 -21.26 -22.11
CA SER A 558 -6.99 -22.48 -21.77
C SER A 558 -8.25 -22.58 -22.63
N THR A 559 -8.10 -23.08 -23.85
CA THR A 559 -9.24 -23.49 -24.68
C THR A 559 -9.64 -24.91 -24.34
N GLU A 560 -10.52 -25.08 -23.34
CA GLU A 560 -11.38 -26.27 -23.25
C GLU A 560 -12.84 -25.82 -23.19
N GLY A 561 -13.47 -25.79 -24.37
CA GLY A 561 -14.92 -25.81 -24.48
C GLY A 561 -15.44 -27.21 -24.20
N VAL A 562 -16.61 -27.30 -23.58
CA VAL A 562 -17.27 -28.56 -23.20
C VAL A 562 -17.53 -29.44 -24.42
N LEU A 563 -16.92 -30.63 -24.47
CA LEU A 563 -17.44 -31.76 -25.25
C LEU A 563 -17.29 -33.07 -24.47
N THR A 564 -18.40 -33.78 -24.36
CA THR A 564 -18.54 -35.10 -23.73
C THR A 564 -18.00 -36.20 -24.63
N GLY A 565 -17.18 -37.13 -24.11
CA GLY A 565 -16.74 -38.29 -24.90
C GLY A 565 -15.82 -39.23 -24.14
N GLY A 566 -16.18 -40.51 -24.07
CA GLY A 566 -15.54 -41.48 -23.17
C GLY A 566 -14.21 -42.09 -23.62
N LEU A 567 -13.53 -42.63 -22.59
CA LEU A 567 -12.82 -43.92 -22.56
C LEU A 567 -11.39 -44.08 -23.13
N ARG A 568 -10.56 -44.59 -22.20
CA ARG A 568 -9.53 -45.65 -22.28
C ARG A 568 -8.05 -45.26 -22.33
N LYS A 569 -7.32 -45.94 -21.42
CA LYS A 569 -5.88 -45.93 -21.22
C LYS A 569 -5.14 -46.49 -22.44
N ALA A 570 -4.05 -45.84 -22.84
CA ALA A 570 -2.97 -46.48 -23.60
C ALA A 570 -1.82 -46.87 -22.64
N ARG A 571 -1.35 -48.11 -22.71
CA ARG A 571 -0.11 -48.54 -22.03
C ARG A 571 1.10 -48.12 -22.86
N LYS A 572 2.22 -47.81 -22.20
CA LYS A 572 3.55 -47.93 -22.80
C LYS A 572 4.19 -49.21 -22.28
N GLU A 573 4.64 -50.07 -23.18
CA GLU A 573 5.54 -51.19 -22.87
C GLU A 573 6.97 -50.76 -23.21
N GLN A 574 7.91 -51.04 -22.29
CA GLN A 574 9.34 -50.93 -22.57
C GLN A 574 9.87 -52.35 -22.80
N VAL A 575 10.51 -52.57 -23.94
CA VAL A 575 11.34 -53.74 -24.20
C VAL A 575 12.79 -53.27 -24.19
N SER A 576 13.62 -53.87 -23.35
CA SER A 576 15.06 -53.60 -23.33
C SER A 576 15.79 -54.51 -24.29
N THR A 577 16.68 -53.94 -25.10
CA THR A 577 17.74 -54.67 -25.81
C THR A 577 19.07 -54.08 -25.40
N GLY A 578 20.04 -54.94 -25.04
CA GLY A 578 21.39 -54.51 -24.67
C GLY A 578 22.16 -53.88 -25.83
N SER A 579 23.29 -53.24 -25.50
CA SER A 579 23.99 -52.21 -26.29
C SER A 579 23.19 -50.90 -26.35
N GLY A 580 23.71 -49.87 -25.67
CA GLY A 580 22.96 -48.64 -25.40
C GLY A 580 23.02 -47.65 -26.55
N HIS A 581 21.92 -47.53 -27.30
CA HIS A 581 21.47 -46.29 -27.96
C HIS A 581 19.96 -46.38 -28.20
N THR A 582 19.17 -45.45 -27.64
CA THR A 582 17.71 -45.42 -27.86
C THR A 582 17.35 -44.36 -28.90
N LEU A 583 17.08 -44.80 -30.13
CA LEU A 583 16.45 -43.99 -31.17
C LEU A 583 14.92 -44.12 -31.05
N VAL A 584 14.22 -42.99 -30.91
CA VAL A 584 12.76 -42.94 -31.05
C VAL A 584 12.44 -42.19 -32.34
N TRP A 585 11.93 -42.92 -33.32
CA TRP A 585 11.31 -42.33 -34.52
C TRP A 585 9.83 -42.10 -34.25
N THR A 586 9.32 -40.94 -34.68
CA THR A 586 7.87 -40.68 -34.77
C THR A 586 7.58 -40.20 -36.18
N THR A 587 7.07 -41.09 -37.02
CA THR A 587 6.53 -40.76 -38.34
C THR A 587 5.18 -40.08 -38.17
N PHE A 588 5.02 -38.87 -38.72
CA PHE A 588 3.72 -38.25 -38.91
C PHE A 588 3.24 -38.54 -40.32
N ASP A 589 2.09 -39.19 -40.44
CA ASP A 589 1.42 -39.41 -41.71
C ASP A 589 0.50 -38.21 -42.00
N MET A 590 0.59 -37.65 -43.20
CA MET A 590 -0.16 -36.46 -43.62
C MET A 590 -1.10 -36.84 -44.78
N SER A 591 -2.39 -37.00 -44.47
CA SER A 591 -3.44 -37.06 -45.49
C SER A 591 -4.14 -35.71 -45.63
N VAL A 592 -4.19 -35.24 -46.88
CA VAL A 592 -4.85 -33.99 -47.29
C VAL A 592 -6.30 -34.30 -47.67
N HIS A 593 -7.23 -33.40 -47.35
CA HIS A 593 -8.52 -33.33 -48.04
C HIS A 593 -8.84 -31.92 -48.50
N GLU A 594 -9.45 -31.86 -49.69
CA GLU A 594 -9.57 -30.68 -50.54
C GLU A 594 -10.94 -29.98 -50.41
N GLY A 595 -10.99 -28.71 -50.82
CA GLY A 595 -12.15 -28.16 -51.55
C GLY A 595 -13.05 -27.16 -50.81
N GLY A 596 -13.13 -25.93 -51.33
CA GLY A 596 -14.32 -25.08 -51.16
C GLY A 596 -14.13 -23.57 -50.94
N PHE A 597 -13.94 -22.80 -52.02
CA PHE A 597 -14.12 -21.32 -52.11
C PHE A 597 -14.19 -20.94 -53.62
N PRO A 598 -14.59 -19.71 -54.04
CA PRO A 598 -15.45 -18.69 -53.42
C PRO A 598 -16.52 -18.09 -54.39
N ARG A 599 -17.46 -17.28 -53.86
CA ARG A 599 -18.09 -16.11 -54.53
C ARG A 599 -18.56 -15.13 -53.44
N GLY A 600 -18.45 -13.81 -53.54
CA GLY A 600 -17.82 -12.95 -54.56
C GLY A 600 -17.66 -11.51 -54.04
N PHE A 601 -16.74 -10.75 -54.64
CA PHE A 601 -16.48 -9.33 -54.34
C PHE A 601 -17.49 -8.41 -55.05
N GLU A 602 -17.74 -7.21 -54.50
CA GLU A 602 -17.89 -6.00 -55.33
C GLU A 602 -17.48 -4.73 -54.56
N MET A 603 -17.06 -3.67 -55.27
CA MET A 603 -16.32 -2.51 -54.75
C MET A 603 -16.90 -1.16 -55.21
N LEU A 604 -16.83 -0.18 -54.29
CA LEU A 604 -16.61 1.27 -54.49
C LEU A 604 -17.69 2.21 -55.09
N ALA A 605 -17.59 3.46 -54.60
CA ALA A 605 -18.05 4.75 -55.15
C ALA A 605 -19.56 5.09 -54.98
N LYS A 606 -19.99 6.35 -54.74
CA LYS A 606 -19.29 7.65 -54.81
C LYS A 606 -20.03 8.78 -54.02
N ALA A 607 -19.25 9.75 -53.52
CA ALA A 607 -19.55 11.19 -53.34
C ALA A 607 -20.83 11.72 -52.61
N GLY A 608 -20.63 12.27 -51.40
CA GLY A 608 -20.78 13.71 -51.08
C GLY A 608 -22.15 14.40 -50.97
N TRP A 609 -22.43 15.02 -49.80
CA TRP A 609 -22.57 16.49 -49.65
C TRP A 609 -22.47 16.94 -48.17
N GLU A 610 -22.45 18.25 -47.91
CA GLU A 610 -22.33 18.92 -46.60
C GLU A 610 -23.72 19.34 -46.06
N GLY A 611 -23.85 19.63 -44.76
CA GLY A 611 -25.05 20.29 -44.20
C GLY A 611 -25.15 20.26 -42.67
N ASP A 612 -25.27 21.42 -42.03
CA ASP A 612 -25.29 21.66 -40.57
C ASP A 612 -26.73 21.87 -40.03
N GLY A 613 -26.95 21.72 -38.71
CA GLY A 613 -28.27 22.00 -38.09
C GLY A 613 -28.47 21.47 -36.65
N ARG A 614 -28.37 22.35 -35.66
CA ARG A 614 -28.75 22.16 -34.23
C ARG A 614 -30.28 22.25 -34.05
N ASP A 615 -30.93 21.92 -32.92
CA ASP A 615 -30.77 22.35 -31.51
C ASP A 615 -31.71 21.45 -30.64
N THR A 616 -31.73 21.36 -29.29
CA THR A 616 -31.56 22.33 -28.18
C THR A 616 -31.16 21.64 -26.86
N GLY A 617 -30.69 22.44 -25.87
CA GLY A 617 -31.06 22.21 -24.46
C GLY A 617 -29.96 22.02 -23.39
N GLU A 618 -29.10 23.02 -23.17
CA GLU A 618 -28.28 23.12 -21.94
C GLU A 618 -28.84 24.21 -21.00
N GLU A 619 -28.94 23.92 -19.71
CA GLU A 619 -29.26 24.92 -18.67
C GLU A 619 -27.97 25.56 -18.13
N GLU A 620 -27.83 26.87 -18.29
CA GLU A 620 -26.78 27.62 -17.58
C GLU A 620 -27.10 27.70 -16.07
N HIS A 621 -26.08 27.58 -15.23
CA HIS A 621 -26.19 27.76 -13.78
C HIS A 621 -25.29 28.93 -13.33
N MET A 622 -25.90 30.06 -12.96
CA MET A 622 -25.19 31.15 -12.31
C MET A 622 -24.82 30.78 -10.87
N TRP A 623 -23.58 31.14 -10.51
CA TRP A 623 -23.04 31.08 -9.16
C TRP A 623 -22.56 32.48 -8.76
N ASP A 624 -22.67 32.80 -7.48
CA ASP A 624 -22.17 34.05 -6.91
C ASP A 624 -21.22 33.75 -5.75
N PHE A 625 -20.24 34.63 -5.52
CA PHE A 625 -19.16 34.43 -4.55
C PHE A 625 -19.30 35.44 -3.41
N ASP A 626 -19.35 34.94 -2.18
CA ASP A 626 -19.51 35.77 -0.98
C ASP A 626 -18.18 35.91 -0.23
N ASP A 627 -17.58 37.08 -0.33
CA ASP A 627 -16.29 37.43 0.28
C ASP A 627 -16.31 37.39 1.82
N GLY A 628 -17.49 37.30 2.46
CA GLY A 628 -17.63 37.18 3.91
C GLY A 628 -17.43 35.77 4.47
N GLU A 629 -17.67 34.72 3.67
CA GLU A 629 -17.59 33.32 4.11
C GLU A 629 -16.74 32.41 3.21
N GLY A 630 -16.25 32.90 2.06
CA GLY A 630 -15.29 32.19 1.22
C GLY A 630 -15.85 30.97 0.48
N ALA A 631 -17.14 30.96 0.15
CA ALA A 631 -17.81 29.84 -0.53
C ALA A 631 -18.79 30.31 -1.63
N TRP A 632 -18.83 29.56 -2.73
CA TRP A 632 -19.78 29.76 -3.82
C TRP A 632 -21.18 29.26 -3.46
N ARG A 633 -22.22 30.09 -3.65
CA ARG A 633 -23.62 29.71 -3.39
C ARG A 633 -24.45 29.66 -4.68
N ARG A 634 -25.35 28.68 -4.76
CA ARG A 634 -26.26 28.46 -5.91
C ARG A 634 -27.59 29.19 -5.69
N ILE A 635 -27.92 30.13 -6.56
CA ILE A 635 -29.18 30.89 -6.47
C ILE A 635 -30.36 30.05 -6.96
N LYS A 636 -31.40 29.89 -6.13
CA LYS A 636 -32.72 29.37 -6.56
C LYS A 636 -33.66 30.54 -6.81
N LYS A 637 -34.26 30.63 -8.00
CA LYS A 637 -35.42 31.50 -8.24
C LYS A 637 -36.63 30.91 -7.50
N SER A 638 -37.10 31.60 -6.45
CA SER A 638 -38.38 31.33 -5.82
C SER A 638 -39.50 32.02 -6.62
N ASN A 639 -40.51 31.24 -7.00
CA ASN A 639 -41.77 31.74 -7.50
C ASN A 639 -42.84 31.29 -6.51
N GLN A 640 -43.28 32.15 -5.59
CA GLN A 640 -44.63 32.06 -5.03
C GLN A 640 -45.07 33.36 -4.35
N MET A 641 -46.36 33.66 -4.54
CA MET A 641 -47.06 34.78 -3.92
C MET A 641 -47.30 34.47 -2.45
N GLY A 642 -47.21 35.47 -1.58
CA GLY A 642 -47.50 35.30 -0.16
C GLY A 642 -49.00 35.29 0.15
N PHE A 643 -49.38 34.57 1.22
CA PHE A 643 -50.46 34.94 2.13
C PHE A 643 -50.21 34.26 3.48
N SER A 644 -50.26 35.04 4.56
CA SER A 644 -50.33 34.60 5.96
C SER A 644 -51.78 34.87 6.47
N PRO A 645 -52.27 34.28 7.58
CA PRO A 645 -51.74 34.55 8.93
C PRO A 645 -51.84 33.42 10.00
N SER A 646 -51.28 33.75 11.18
CA SER A 646 -51.69 33.40 12.56
C SER A 646 -51.68 31.95 13.08
N ASP A 647 -50.70 31.69 13.96
CA ASP A 647 -50.84 31.45 15.41
C ASP A 647 -51.52 30.19 16.01
N ASP A 648 -51.11 29.93 17.26
CA ASP A 648 -51.69 29.12 18.35
C ASP A 648 -51.38 27.60 18.51
N GLU A 649 -50.50 27.35 19.50
CA GLU A 649 -50.65 26.51 20.71
C GLU A 649 -50.76 24.95 20.72
N GLU A 650 -49.97 24.41 21.66
CA GLU A 650 -50.15 23.27 22.59
C GLU A 650 -50.36 21.79 22.16
N ASP A 651 -49.48 20.96 22.75
CA ASP A 651 -49.69 19.66 23.43
C ASP A 651 -50.54 18.51 22.84
N GLY A 652 -50.02 17.28 23.03
CA GLY A 652 -50.85 16.07 23.10
C GLY A 652 -50.14 14.75 22.76
N MET A 653 -49.87 13.91 23.77
CA MET A 653 -49.47 12.51 23.56
C MET A 653 -50.55 11.68 22.86
N GLY A 654 -50.18 10.72 22.01
CA GLY A 654 -51.13 9.70 21.56
C GLY A 654 -50.66 8.74 20.45
N SER A 655 -50.01 7.64 20.81
CA SER A 655 -49.81 6.47 19.94
C SER A 655 -50.83 5.37 20.29
N PRO A 656 -50.99 4.29 19.48
CA PRO A 656 -51.10 4.23 18.02
C PRO A 656 -52.31 3.38 17.55
N VAL A 657 -52.81 3.58 16.33
CA VAL A 657 -53.82 2.67 15.71
C VAL A 657 -53.40 2.19 14.32
N LYS A 658 -53.47 0.87 14.12
CA LYS A 658 -53.19 0.17 12.86
C LYS A 658 -54.33 0.39 11.85
N GLN A 659 -54.01 0.60 10.57
CA GLN A 659 -54.85 0.07 9.49
C GLN A 659 -54.04 -0.31 8.24
N ARG A 660 -54.25 -1.56 7.78
CA ARG A 660 -53.84 -2.04 6.45
C ARG A 660 -54.92 -1.63 5.44
N LEU A 661 -54.53 -1.18 4.25
CA LEU A 661 -55.36 -1.33 3.05
C LEU A 661 -54.55 -1.93 1.90
N ARG A 662 -55.23 -2.77 1.10
CA ARG A 662 -54.67 -3.52 -0.04
C ARG A 662 -54.72 -2.67 -1.31
N GLY A 663 -53.71 -2.84 -2.16
CA GLY A 663 -53.57 -2.13 -3.42
C GLY A 663 -54.56 -2.45 -4.55
N LYS A 664 -54.22 -1.95 -5.73
CA LYS A 664 -54.79 -2.30 -7.05
C LYS A 664 -53.72 -2.18 -8.13
N SER A 665 -53.98 -2.79 -9.28
CA SER A 665 -52.98 -3.13 -10.30
C SER A 665 -53.36 -2.66 -11.71
N MET A 666 -52.33 -2.60 -12.57
CA MET A 666 -52.35 -2.64 -14.04
C MET A 666 -53.02 -1.52 -14.85
N GLY A 667 -52.37 -1.18 -15.96
CA GLY A 667 -52.91 -0.41 -17.08
C GLY A 667 -51.84 -0.16 -18.15
N SER A 668 -51.75 -1.03 -19.17
CA SER A 668 -50.90 -0.83 -20.35
C SER A 668 -51.74 -0.45 -21.56
N LEU A 669 -51.24 0.43 -22.42
CA LEU A 669 -51.77 0.68 -23.76
C LEU A 669 -50.64 0.95 -24.77
N ARG A 670 -50.89 0.57 -26.04
CA ARG A 670 -49.98 0.70 -27.18
C ARG A 670 -50.55 1.64 -28.25
N GLY A 671 -49.66 2.31 -29.00
CA GLY A 671 -49.76 2.45 -30.46
C GLY A 671 -50.37 3.75 -31.03
N GLY A 672 -49.76 4.25 -32.11
CA GLY A 672 -50.28 5.33 -32.97
C GLY A 672 -49.16 6.03 -33.77
N ASP A 673 -49.24 6.02 -35.10
CA ASP A 673 -48.26 6.60 -36.04
C ASP A 673 -48.52 8.09 -36.35
N GLY A 674 -47.55 8.82 -36.92
CA GLY A 674 -47.85 10.09 -37.62
C GLY A 674 -46.68 11.05 -37.89
N ARG A 675 -46.31 11.20 -39.16
CA ARG A 675 -45.22 12.00 -39.79
C ARG A 675 -45.08 13.50 -39.41
N LEU A 676 -43.88 14.01 -39.71
CA LEU A 676 -43.43 15.41 -39.67
C LEU A 676 -44.05 16.34 -40.73
N GLU A 677 -44.07 17.63 -40.42
CA GLU A 677 -43.82 18.74 -41.36
C GLU A 677 -43.10 19.88 -40.61
N TYR A 678 -42.19 20.60 -41.28
CA TYR A 678 -41.42 21.74 -40.76
C TYR A 678 -41.56 22.93 -41.72
N ASP A 679 -41.60 24.15 -41.20
CA ASP A 679 -41.56 25.39 -41.98
C ASP A 679 -40.45 26.32 -41.46
N ILE A 680 -39.81 27.09 -42.34
CA ILE A 680 -38.49 27.70 -42.12
C ILE A 680 -38.55 29.24 -42.17
N SER A 681 -37.89 29.92 -41.24
CA SER A 681 -37.38 31.27 -41.50
C SER A 681 -36.08 31.57 -40.74
N PHE A 682 -35.14 32.27 -41.38
CA PHE A 682 -33.86 32.68 -40.81
C PHE A 682 -33.62 34.17 -41.08
N GLY A 683 -33.07 34.89 -40.10
CA GLY A 683 -32.66 36.29 -40.21
C GLY A 683 -31.30 36.53 -39.54
N GLN A 684 -30.37 37.14 -40.26
CA GLN A 684 -28.99 37.41 -39.80
C GLN A 684 -28.89 38.66 -38.91
N LYS A 685 -27.88 38.71 -38.02
CA LYS A 685 -26.95 39.87 -37.96
C LYS A 685 -25.65 39.61 -37.16
N ARG A 686 -24.60 40.34 -37.53
CA ARG A 686 -23.26 40.40 -36.90
C ARG A 686 -23.16 41.61 -35.97
N LEU A 687 -22.19 41.58 -35.03
CA LEU A 687 -21.30 42.65 -34.53
C LEU A 687 -20.42 42.01 -33.41
N ALA A 688 -19.28 42.50 -32.93
CA ALA A 688 -18.12 43.27 -33.39
C ALA A 688 -17.33 43.66 -32.10
N ILE A 689 -16.01 43.76 -32.15
CA ILE A 689 -15.11 43.94 -30.98
C ILE A 689 -14.86 45.46 -30.72
N PRO A 690 -14.49 45.88 -29.49
CA PRO A 690 -13.19 46.56 -29.33
C PRO A 690 -12.42 46.28 -28.00
N GLN A 691 -11.11 46.52 -28.01
CA GLN A 691 -10.20 46.56 -26.84
C GLN A 691 -10.07 47.99 -26.28
N THR A 692 -9.59 48.17 -25.02
CA THR A 692 -8.32 48.90 -24.65
C THR A 692 -8.14 49.15 -23.15
N LYS A 693 -6.89 48.95 -22.65
CA LYS A 693 -6.07 49.74 -21.66
C LYS A 693 -6.66 50.20 -20.28
N LEU A 694 -5.89 50.72 -19.32
CA LEU A 694 -4.54 50.48 -18.72
C LEU A 694 -4.33 51.57 -17.64
N GLU A 695 -3.76 51.24 -16.46
CA GLU A 695 -3.12 52.14 -15.45
C GLU A 695 -3.89 53.34 -14.82
N ASP A 696 -3.95 53.38 -13.47
CA ASP A 696 -3.42 54.50 -12.64
C ASP A 696 -3.64 54.27 -11.12
N ILE A 697 -2.66 54.69 -10.28
CA ILE A 697 -2.77 55.41 -8.98
C ILE A 697 -1.44 55.35 -8.20
N LEU A 698 -0.95 56.52 -7.78
CA LEU A 698 0.12 56.78 -6.81
C LEU A 698 -0.34 57.88 -5.83
N ARG A 699 0.36 58.03 -4.68
CA ARG A 699 0.15 58.96 -3.52
C ARG A 699 -0.79 58.42 -2.42
N ASP A 700 -0.59 58.68 -1.12
CA ASP A 700 0.50 59.22 -0.26
C ASP A 700 0.26 58.63 1.17
N GLY A 701 1.14 58.65 2.18
CA GLY A 701 2.46 59.26 2.41
C GLY A 701 3.03 58.85 3.80
N ASP A 702 4.03 59.57 4.32
CA ASP A 702 4.86 59.11 5.48
C ASP A 702 4.24 59.19 6.90
N LYS A 703 4.64 58.25 7.79
CA LYS A 703 5.23 58.56 9.12
C LYS A 703 5.84 57.36 9.89
N GLU A 704 7.18 57.35 9.90
CA GLU A 704 8.12 57.10 11.02
C GLU A 704 8.04 55.90 12.01
N VAL A 705 9.14 55.11 11.98
CA VAL A 705 9.96 54.60 13.11
C VAL A 705 9.51 53.34 13.88
N GLY A 706 10.37 52.28 13.92
CA GLY A 706 10.22 51.22 14.94
C GLY A 706 10.96 49.87 14.87
N GLU A 707 12.01 49.65 14.05
CA GLU A 707 12.96 48.48 14.10
C GLU A 707 12.41 47.00 14.10
N PRO A 708 13.23 45.98 13.74
CA PRO A 708 12.74 44.91 12.86
C PRO A 708 12.31 43.60 13.53
N ALA A 709 11.22 43.02 13.01
CA ALA A 709 10.92 41.59 13.12
C ALA A 709 11.49 40.84 11.91
N THR A 710 12.46 39.97 12.12
CA THR A 710 13.06 39.12 11.07
C THR A 710 12.06 38.06 10.58
N PHE A 711 11.54 38.25 9.37
CA PHE A 711 10.84 37.20 8.64
C PHE A 711 11.83 36.21 8.02
N LEU A 712 11.57 34.91 8.21
CA LEU A 712 12.20 33.83 7.48
C LEU A 712 11.67 33.82 6.04
N MET A 713 12.53 34.10 5.06
CA MET A 713 12.27 33.74 3.65
C MET A 713 13.01 32.44 3.32
N SER A 714 12.32 31.55 2.61
CA SER A 714 12.92 30.41 1.93
C SER A 714 13.61 30.85 0.63
N PRO A 715 14.59 30.07 0.12
CA PRO A 715 15.00 30.15 -1.26
C PRO A 715 14.56 28.89 -2.03
N PHE A 716 13.52 29.05 -2.85
CA PHE A 716 13.39 28.34 -4.13
C PHE A 716 13.58 29.37 -5.26
N ASP A 717 13.85 28.87 -6.47
CA ASP A 717 14.06 29.61 -7.72
C ASP A 717 15.35 30.43 -7.87
N LEU A 718 16.36 29.77 -8.43
CA LEU A 718 17.21 30.38 -9.46
C LEU A 718 17.33 29.43 -10.66
N GLY A 719 16.65 29.77 -11.75
CA GLY A 719 16.81 29.17 -13.08
C GLY A 719 17.29 30.21 -14.10
N ALA A 720 17.95 29.72 -15.16
CA ALA A 720 18.57 30.44 -16.30
C ALA A 720 19.96 31.05 -16.00
N SER A 721 21.05 30.67 -16.70
CA SER A 721 21.19 30.57 -18.16
C SER A 721 22.47 29.81 -18.57
N ARG A 722 22.58 29.40 -19.84
CA ARG A 722 23.77 28.73 -20.45
C ARG A 722 24.47 29.68 -21.43
N ARG A 723 25.74 29.32 -21.77
CA ARG A 723 26.67 29.91 -22.77
C ARG A 723 27.47 31.11 -22.21
N GLU A 724 28.75 31.31 -22.56
CA GLU A 724 29.67 30.59 -23.45
C GLU A 724 31.14 30.97 -23.12
N TYR A 725 32.09 30.29 -23.79
CA TYR A 725 33.51 30.64 -24.05
C TYR A 725 34.64 29.81 -23.41
N PHE A 726 35.54 29.38 -24.31
CA PHE A 726 36.84 28.74 -24.09
C PHE A 726 37.93 29.77 -24.37
N GLU A 727 38.88 29.91 -23.44
CA GLU A 727 40.24 30.47 -23.57
C GLU A 727 40.88 30.27 -22.17
N GLY A 728 42.14 29.91 -21.97
CA GLY A 728 43.29 29.78 -22.86
C GLY A 728 44.54 30.35 -22.14
N VAL A 729 45.70 29.71 -22.29
CA VAL A 729 47.03 30.15 -21.81
C VAL A 729 47.40 29.88 -20.32
N ASP A 730 47.94 28.69 -20.09
CA ASP A 730 49.36 28.38 -19.79
C ASP A 730 50.24 29.14 -18.76
N GLN A 731 51.23 28.37 -18.25
CA GLN A 731 52.45 28.73 -17.47
C GLN A 731 52.30 29.10 -15.97
N ALA A 732 53.21 28.69 -15.06
CA ALA A 732 54.34 27.75 -15.17
C ALA A 732 54.94 27.35 -13.79
N ILE A 733 55.48 26.11 -13.72
CA ILE A 733 56.66 25.65 -12.93
C ILE A 733 56.56 25.78 -11.38
N GLY A 734 56.81 24.74 -10.57
CA GLY A 734 57.32 23.38 -10.80
C GLY A 734 57.72 22.76 -9.44
N ASN A 735 58.58 21.73 -9.28
CA ASN A 735 59.00 20.57 -10.07
C ASN A 735 59.81 19.64 -9.11
N LYS A 736 60.13 18.39 -9.50
CA LYS A 736 60.91 17.33 -8.80
C LYS A 736 60.09 16.42 -7.85
N ASN A 737 60.24 15.08 -7.86
CA ASN A 737 61.11 14.23 -8.69
C ASN A 737 60.60 12.76 -8.80
N SER A 738 60.94 12.14 -9.93
CA SER A 738 61.31 10.72 -10.21
C SER A 738 61.50 9.71 -9.05
N ALA A 739 61.43 8.39 -9.24
CA ALA A 739 60.95 7.48 -10.30
C ALA A 739 61.14 6.00 -9.85
N ASP A 740 60.76 5.05 -10.71
CA ASP A 740 61.19 3.63 -10.76
C ASP A 740 60.76 2.65 -9.65
N PHE A 741 60.01 1.60 -10.04
CA PHE A 741 60.58 0.26 -10.20
C PHE A 741 59.75 -0.63 -11.16
N PHE A 742 60.38 -1.61 -11.80
CA PHE A 742 59.86 -2.46 -12.88
C PHE A 742 59.53 -3.90 -12.41
N GLY A 743 58.76 -4.64 -13.23
CA GLY A 743 58.58 -6.10 -13.15
C GLY A 743 57.20 -6.54 -12.59
N ASP A 744 56.54 -7.59 -13.09
CA ASP A 744 56.87 -8.50 -14.19
C ASP A 744 55.61 -9.11 -14.83
N LEU A 745 55.76 -9.71 -16.01
CA LEU A 745 54.66 -10.26 -16.83
C LEU A 745 54.94 -11.74 -17.14
N THR A 746 54.15 -12.69 -16.61
CA THR A 746 54.12 -14.07 -17.15
C THR A 746 52.86 -14.90 -16.85
N CYS A 747 52.33 -15.50 -17.92
CA CYS A 747 51.57 -16.76 -18.06
C CYS A 747 50.67 -17.37 -16.96
N LEU A 748 49.40 -17.57 -17.33
CA LEU A 748 48.77 -18.90 -17.56
C LEU A 748 49.23 -20.10 -16.70
N VAL A 749 48.28 -20.74 -16.01
CA VAL A 749 47.77 -22.10 -16.33
C VAL A 749 46.54 -22.44 -15.48
N SER A 750 45.58 -23.15 -16.09
CA SER A 750 44.37 -23.69 -15.46
C SER A 750 44.62 -24.88 -14.54
N ARG A 751 43.80 -25.06 -13.49
CA ARG A 751 43.42 -26.41 -13.01
C ARG A 751 42.07 -26.42 -12.28
N ASN A 752 41.13 -27.20 -12.81
CA ASN A 752 40.03 -27.80 -12.04
C ASN A 752 40.55 -29.08 -11.39
N GLU A 753 40.21 -29.31 -10.12
CA GLU A 753 40.01 -30.59 -9.42
C GLU A 753 39.71 -30.20 -7.96
N LEU A 754 38.46 -30.30 -7.47
CA LEU A 754 37.80 -31.49 -6.93
C LEU A 754 38.67 -32.29 -5.93
N TRP A 755 38.16 -32.39 -4.70
CA TRP A 755 37.95 -33.61 -3.87
C TRP A 755 38.03 -33.25 -2.38
N GLY A 756 37.03 -33.68 -1.59
CA GLY A 756 36.89 -33.40 -0.16
C GLY A 756 35.44 -33.36 0.27
#